data_AF-A0A3B9IMC8-F1
#
_entry.id   AF-A0A3B9IMC8-F1
#
_cell.length_a   1.000
_cell.length_b   1.000
_cell.length_c   1.000
_cell.angle_alpha   90.00
_cell.angle_beta   90.00
_cell.angle_gamma   90.00
#
_symmetry.space_group_name_H-M   'P 1'
#
loop_
_entity.id
_entity.type
_entity.pdbx_description
1 polymer ?
#
loop_
_entity_poly.entity_id
_entity_poly.type
_entity_poly.pdbx_seq_one_letter_code
_entity_poly.pdbx_strand_id
1 'polypeptide(L)'
;YGGYGWEIFYHIPSTLAAGYVNDGQYDKAIGWLEKIFDPDAGQPWRVAPLIGATMPANYSAFDTGDVIVDPDRIATDYPFYYQQAAIRHYLEAMLADGDAAYEQQSQETLQQAKAIYVAAKQIFNERLPEILDAVTNRPWTNPTLGEVSVNGYGGFLPPYNQALRDLYDAIEARLANLRQWLDIDGNPLNVPLLSAPIDPRALQKAAKAALTLGQRDSQEEAEQDPRVDFTTLARSAKLYIGNLQTTSNRLLAALEKLDGATVGRAEKDVEEKKILRSAAIQDLTLAAADKEVQIKQANLGGANSALAFHLGSVLVSLGALNSFAAIDAGKKSVEFVYNKSKLRYDMIRAVAFSSVPNIFGLATGGQRAEQGAIANILGMLTSEILYDSKKSAIDKYKESGQKLIDQMKNTTDLTTKVASASLELQKAKDARDEQSKKREALDADLADLEDIRTVKANSFANLDFYKWLVDDLKSLFEEEWATTQDFCKLLVRLYEYETEETDGASFIKTTSFGGDYQRLNAPYWLALDVERLEAAYFRSVLDHQSQSATMRVAISELPAPGGDGSALTTLIEQGETYFDLTDEMFDALYPGQYDRRIQSLRVRFPGLESVGLSPHARLTQIANTRYATRERDPRRGGRIRKDRYALQSIVISTPTIDTATLAYPEGSLKRFQNTGVSSRWHLVLPTVLELRRHKNGAGRTRAWHDAATRHVQALRPHLDDVVLEVTFSGRW
;
A
#
# COMPACT_ATOMS: atom_id res chain seq x y z
N TYR A 1 26.74 89.91 16.12
CA TYR A 1 27.15 88.65 15.50
C TYR A 1 27.07 88.85 13.98
N GLY A 2 28.20 89.00 13.29
CA GLY A 2 28.23 89.16 11.81
C GLY A 2 28.49 87.82 11.12
N GLY A 3 28.30 87.74 9.78
CA GLY A 3 28.42 86.50 8.99
C GLY A 3 29.72 85.71 9.22
N TYR A 4 30.87 86.39 9.29
CA TYR A 4 32.18 85.76 9.57
C TYR A 4 32.24 85.02 10.92
N GLY A 5 31.42 85.40 11.90
CA GLY A 5 31.34 84.69 13.18
C GLY A 5 30.68 83.32 13.04
N TRP A 6 29.58 83.24 12.29
CA TRP A 6 28.91 81.97 11.99
C TRP A 6 29.80 81.05 11.15
N GLU A 7 30.50 81.61 10.17
CA GLU A 7 31.45 80.85 9.35
C GLU A 7 32.54 80.19 10.18
N ILE A 8 33.25 80.96 11.03
CA ILE A 8 34.39 80.45 11.81
C ILE A 8 33.97 79.45 12.88
N PHE A 9 32.88 79.74 13.60
CA PHE A 9 32.53 78.97 14.79
C PHE A 9 31.53 77.84 14.55
N TYR A 10 30.76 77.86 13.45
CA TYR A 10 29.75 76.84 13.14
C TYR A 10 29.98 76.17 11.78
N HIS A 11 30.00 76.94 10.68
CA HIS A 11 30.03 76.33 9.33
C HIS A 11 31.35 75.63 9.02
N ILE A 12 32.50 76.22 9.37
CA ILE A 12 33.82 75.59 9.14
C ILE A 12 33.95 74.28 9.93
N PRO A 13 33.72 74.24 11.26
CA PRO A 13 33.77 72.98 12.01
C PRO A 13 32.78 71.93 11.47
N SER A 14 31.54 72.32 11.14
CA SER A 14 30.54 71.40 10.59
C SER A 14 30.94 70.86 9.21
N THR A 15 31.53 71.68 8.34
CA THR A 15 31.96 71.27 7.00
C THR A 15 33.20 70.37 7.08
N LEU A 16 34.14 70.67 7.98
CA LEU A 16 35.30 69.81 8.24
C LEU A 16 34.85 68.45 8.76
N ALA A 17 33.91 68.42 9.69
CA ALA A 17 33.34 67.17 10.19
C ALA A 17 32.71 66.34 9.06
N ALA A 18 31.87 66.96 8.20
CA ALA A 18 31.28 66.27 7.06
C ALA A 18 32.34 65.71 6.09
N GLY A 19 33.42 66.46 5.85
CA GLY A 19 34.57 65.98 5.07
C GLY A 19 35.23 64.75 5.69
N TYR A 20 35.48 64.78 7.00
CA TYR A 20 36.09 63.65 7.71
C TYR A 20 35.18 62.41 7.75
N VAL A 21 33.86 62.56 7.84
CA VAL A 21 32.92 61.43 7.72
C VAL A 21 33.02 60.79 6.34
N ASN A 22 33.03 61.59 5.27
CA ASN A 22 33.16 61.08 3.90
C ASN A 22 34.49 60.35 3.65
N ASP A 23 35.56 60.75 4.35
CA ASP A 23 36.88 60.11 4.30
C ASP A 23 37.02 58.92 5.28
N GLY A 24 35.96 58.56 6.03
CA GLY A 24 35.96 57.47 7.01
C GLY A 24 36.78 57.75 8.28
N GLN A 25 37.11 59.01 8.58
CA GLN A 25 37.87 59.44 9.76
C GLN A 25 36.94 59.91 10.89
N TYR A 26 36.14 58.99 11.43
CA TYR A 26 35.03 59.32 12.33
C TYR A 26 35.45 59.99 13.64
N ASP A 27 36.55 59.55 14.28
CA ASP A 27 37.07 60.19 15.51
C ASP A 27 37.35 61.69 15.32
N LYS A 28 37.92 62.06 14.16
CA LYS A 28 38.19 63.47 13.84
C LYS A 28 36.91 64.22 13.54
N ALA A 29 35.95 63.59 12.85
CA ALA A 29 34.65 64.20 12.57
C ALA A 29 33.91 64.53 13.87
N ILE A 30 33.82 63.57 14.80
CA ILE A 30 33.21 63.75 16.11
C ILE A 30 33.95 64.86 16.89
N GLY A 31 35.28 64.83 16.94
CA GLY A 31 36.07 65.87 17.63
C GLY A 31 35.90 67.29 17.06
N TRP A 32 35.57 67.44 15.77
CA TRP A 32 35.19 68.73 15.17
C TRP A 32 33.75 69.13 15.51
N LEU A 33 32.82 68.19 15.56
CA LEU A 33 31.44 68.44 15.98
C LEU A 33 31.33 68.81 17.46
N GLU A 34 32.19 68.25 18.32
CA GLU A 34 32.32 68.63 19.74
C GLU A 34 32.72 70.10 19.94
N LYS A 35 33.33 70.75 18.93
CA LYS A 35 33.59 72.20 18.96
C LYS A 35 32.32 73.03 18.79
N ILE A 36 31.23 72.42 18.35
CA ILE A 36 29.89 73.02 18.23
C ILE A 36 28.99 72.54 19.36
N PHE A 37 28.88 71.21 19.50
CA PHE A 37 27.99 70.48 20.40
C PHE A 37 28.74 69.34 21.08
N ASP A 38 28.96 69.46 22.38
CA ASP A 38 29.66 68.49 23.23
C ASP A 38 28.66 67.88 24.23
N PRO A 39 28.14 66.66 24.00
CA PRO A 39 27.06 66.10 24.79
C PRO A 39 27.43 65.84 26.26
N ASP A 40 28.71 65.67 26.58
CA ASP A 40 29.22 65.29 27.91
C ASP A 40 29.56 66.51 28.79
N ALA A 41 29.58 67.71 28.22
CA ALA A 41 29.84 68.95 28.95
C ALA A 41 28.61 69.44 29.73
N GLY A 42 28.84 70.03 30.91
CA GLY A 42 27.78 70.69 31.69
C GLY A 42 27.08 71.84 30.94
N GLN A 43 27.75 72.45 29.96
CA GLN A 43 27.14 73.28 28.91
C GLN A 43 27.50 72.66 27.55
N PRO A 44 26.58 71.92 26.90
CA PRO A 44 26.83 71.25 25.62
C PRO A 44 27.06 72.17 24.42
N TRP A 45 26.51 73.39 24.39
CA TRP A 45 26.67 74.33 23.28
C TRP A 45 27.92 75.19 23.45
N ARG A 46 28.86 75.05 22.51
CA ARG A 46 30.14 75.77 22.51
C ARG A 46 30.12 77.04 21.65
N VAL A 47 29.10 77.18 20.80
CA VAL A 47 28.90 78.34 19.92
C VAL A 47 27.91 79.30 20.58
N ALA A 48 28.35 80.54 20.87
CA ALA A 48 27.60 81.47 21.71
C ALA A 48 26.13 81.73 21.26
N PRO A 49 25.83 81.93 19.95
CA PRO A 49 24.44 82.04 19.48
C PRO A 49 23.53 80.83 19.74
N LEU A 50 24.09 79.63 19.96
CA LEU A 50 23.33 78.41 20.23
C LEU A 50 22.99 78.26 21.72
N ILE A 51 23.61 79.03 22.62
CA ILE A 51 23.39 78.91 24.06
C ILE A 51 22.02 79.50 24.42
N GLY A 52 21.10 78.64 24.90
CA GLY A 52 19.77 79.06 25.32
C GLY A 52 18.80 79.36 24.16
N ALA A 53 19.14 78.97 22.94
CA ALA A 53 18.22 79.05 21.81
C ALA A 53 17.00 78.14 22.05
N THR A 54 15.80 78.67 21.80
CA THR A 54 14.53 77.96 21.98
C THR A 54 13.73 77.93 20.69
N MET A 55 12.90 76.91 20.52
CA MET A 55 11.99 76.81 19.39
C MET A 55 11.07 78.04 19.29
N PRO A 56 10.79 78.58 18.08
CA PRO A 56 9.90 79.73 17.91
C PRO A 56 8.46 79.42 18.31
N ALA A 57 7.82 80.30 19.09
CA ALA A 57 6.51 80.06 19.72
C ALA A 57 5.31 79.88 18.76
N ASN A 58 5.45 80.22 17.48
CA ASN A 58 4.34 80.23 16.50
C ASN A 58 4.52 79.25 15.32
N TYR A 59 5.51 78.36 15.34
CA TYR A 59 5.80 77.38 14.26
C TYR A 59 6.01 77.96 12.84
N SER A 60 5.90 79.28 12.66
CA SER A 60 5.98 80.03 11.40
C SER A 60 7.34 80.71 11.28
N ALA A 61 8.40 79.90 11.20
CA ALA A 61 9.74 80.40 10.87
C ALA A 61 10.02 80.39 9.36
N PHE A 62 9.08 79.87 8.56
CA PHE A 62 9.26 79.64 7.11
C PHE A 62 8.80 80.79 6.22
N ASP A 63 8.20 81.85 6.79
CA ASP A 63 7.82 83.04 6.04
C ASP A 63 8.83 84.17 6.31
N THR A 64 9.92 84.18 5.54
CA THR A 64 10.92 85.24 5.54
C THR A 64 10.49 86.46 4.71
N GLY A 65 9.31 86.42 4.07
CA GLY A 65 8.82 87.45 3.16
C GLY A 65 9.46 87.47 1.77
N ASP A 66 10.33 86.50 1.44
CA ASP A 66 11.08 86.40 0.18
C ASP A 66 10.53 85.31 -0.76
N VAL A 67 10.77 85.45 -2.07
CA VAL A 67 10.35 84.48 -3.12
C VAL A 67 11.14 83.16 -3.03
N ILE A 68 12.31 83.17 -2.40
CA ILE A 68 13.19 82.00 -2.23
C ILE A 68 13.24 81.66 -0.74
N VAL A 69 12.85 80.43 -0.40
CA VAL A 69 12.99 79.88 0.94
C VAL A 69 14.43 79.37 1.09
N ASP A 70 15.24 80.08 1.88
CA ASP A 70 16.61 79.70 2.22
C ASP A 70 16.67 79.10 3.64
N PRO A 71 16.93 77.79 3.79
CA PRO A 71 17.01 77.12 5.09
C PRO A 71 18.10 77.66 6.01
N ASP A 72 19.24 78.09 5.47
CA ASP A 72 20.36 78.60 6.27
C ASP A 72 20.04 79.97 6.86
N ARG A 73 19.31 80.80 6.10
CA ARG A 73 18.81 82.08 6.61
C ARG A 73 17.83 81.87 7.77
N ILE A 74 16.89 80.93 7.63
CA ILE A 74 15.94 80.58 8.70
C ILE A 74 16.69 80.09 9.95
N ALA A 75 17.72 79.27 9.77
CA ALA A 75 18.54 78.77 10.87
C ALA A 75 19.42 79.84 11.52
N THR A 76 19.86 80.85 10.76
CA THR A 76 20.59 82.02 11.27
C THR A 76 19.69 82.92 12.11
N ASP A 77 18.45 83.15 11.65
CA ASP A 77 17.45 83.95 12.36
C ASP A 77 16.91 83.22 13.60
N TYR A 78 16.81 81.89 13.53
CA TYR A 78 16.38 81.02 14.63
C TYR A 78 17.43 79.92 14.90
N PRO A 79 18.45 80.21 15.74
CA PRO A 79 19.59 79.31 16.02
C PRO A 79 19.23 77.91 16.53
N PHE A 80 17.99 77.69 16.99
CA PHE A 80 17.45 76.37 17.33
C PHE A 80 17.57 75.35 16.18
N TYR A 81 17.41 75.77 14.92
CA TYR A 81 17.56 74.85 13.79
C TYR A 81 19.01 74.40 13.59
N TYR A 82 19.98 75.27 13.89
CA TYR A 82 21.40 74.88 13.92
C TYR A 82 21.72 73.95 15.10
N GLN A 83 21.00 74.05 16.22
CA GLN A 83 21.11 73.05 17.28
C GLN A 83 20.66 71.66 16.79
N GLN A 84 19.49 71.57 16.15
CA GLN A 84 18.99 70.29 15.62
C GLN A 84 19.90 69.71 14.54
N ALA A 85 20.43 70.56 13.66
CA ALA A 85 21.37 70.15 12.61
C ALA A 85 22.70 69.62 13.21
N ALA A 86 23.25 70.29 14.22
CA ALA A 86 24.48 69.83 14.89
C ALA A 86 24.29 68.48 15.58
N ILE A 87 23.18 68.29 16.32
CA ILE A 87 22.86 67.00 16.96
C ILE A 87 22.67 65.92 15.90
N ARG A 88 21.96 66.23 14.81
CA ARG A 88 21.76 65.29 13.70
C ARG A 88 23.09 64.85 13.09
N HIS A 89 23.96 65.79 12.70
CA HIS A 89 25.27 65.47 12.12
C HIS A 89 26.15 64.65 13.09
N TYR A 90 26.07 64.93 14.38
CA TYR A 90 26.76 64.16 15.42
C TYR A 90 26.30 62.71 15.45
N LEU A 91 24.99 62.48 15.47
CA LEU A 91 24.39 61.15 15.47
C LEU A 91 24.62 60.40 14.15
N GLU A 92 24.59 61.09 13.01
CA GLU A 92 24.92 60.51 11.70
C GLU A 92 26.40 60.07 11.64
N ALA A 93 27.32 60.87 12.21
CA ALA A 93 28.73 60.49 12.31
C ALA A 93 28.94 59.27 13.21
N MET A 94 28.25 59.20 14.36
CA MET A 94 28.30 58.02 15.23
C MET A 94 27.68 56.78 14.57
N LEU A 95 26.57 56.94 13.85
CA LEU A 95 25.97 55.83 13.11
C LEU A 95 26.93 55.30 12.05
N ALA A 96 27.60 56.18 11.29
CA ALA A 96 28.58 55.80 10.28
C ALA A 96 29.80 55.07 10.88
N ASP A 97 30.29 55.52 12.05
CA ASP A 97 31.36 54.84 12.77
C ASP A 97 30.93 53.44 13.25
N GLY A 98 29.73 53.35 13.83
CA GLY A 98 29.13 52.09 14.24
C GLY A 98 28.95 51.12 13.07
N ASP A 99 28.45 51.60 11.92
CA ASP A 99 28.25 50.81 10.70
C ASP A 99 29.61 50.29 10.16
N ALA A 100 30.65 51.13 10.12
CA ALA A 100 31.99 50.73 9.71
C ALA A 100 32.61 49.66 10.65
N ALA A 101 32.36 49.74 11.96
CA ALA A 101 32.77 48.71 12.91
C ALA A 101 31.94 47.42 12.76
N TYR A 102 30.64 47.54 12.46
CA TYR A 102 29.75 46.40 12.22
C TYR A 102 30.21 45.59 11.00
N GLU A 103 30.52 46.27 9.89
CA GLU A 103 30.94 45.64 8.63
C GLU A 103 32.19 44.75 8.75
N GLN A 104 33.06 44.98 9.74
CA GLN A 104 34.24 44.13 9.99
C GLN A 104 33.89 42.75 10.57
N GLN A 105 32.70 42.59 11.17
CA GLN A 105 32.12 41.32 11.65
C GLN A 105 33.03 40.47 12.57
N SER A 106 34.00 41.09 13.24
CA SER A 106 34.78 40.44 14.30
C SER A 106 34.06 40.56 15.64
N GLN A 107 34.33 39.65 16.58
CA GLN A 107 33.70 39.73 17.90
C GLN A 107 33.99 41.07 18.60
N GLU A 108 35.21 41.60 18.47
CA GLU A 108 35.63 42.85 19.07
C GLU A 108 34.95 44.06 18.41
N THR A 109 34.90 44.09 17.07
CA THR A 109 34.32 45.20 16.31
C THR A 109 32.79 45.24 16.41
N LEU A 110 32.12 44.08 16.55
CA LEU A 110 30.68 44.02 16.84
C LEU A 110 30.35 44.55 18.24
N GLN A 111 31.21 44.34 19.24
CA GLN A 111 31.04 44.97 20.55
C GLN A 111 31.30 46.48 20.50
N GLN A 112 32.29 46.92 19.73
CA GLN A 112 32.56 48.34 19.48
C GLN A 112 31.35 49.02 18.81
N ALA A 113 30.83 48.45 17.72
CA ALA A 113 29.64 48.94 17.03
C ALA A 113 28.45 49.06 18.00
N LYS A 114 28.21 48.02 18.81
CA LYS A 114 27.17 48.03 19.84
C LYS A 114 27.34 49.18 20.83
N ALA A 115 28.56 49.44 21.31
CA ALA A 115 28.83 50.52 22.25
C ALA A 115 28.50 51.89 21.62
N ILE A 116 28.90 52.11 20.36
CA ILE A 116 28.64 53.35 19.62
C ILE A 116 27.14 53.57 19.43
N TYR A 117 26.38 52.56 18.98
CA TYR A 117 24.93 52.69 18.80
C TYR A 117 24.19 52.91 20.12
N VAL A 118 24.62 52.27 21.22
CA VAL A 118 24.03 52.51 22.54
C VAL A 118 24.27 53.95 22.98
N ALA A 119 25.49 54.47 22.80
CA ALA A 119 25.81 55.86 23.12
C ALA A 119 25.00 56.84 22.24
N ALA A 120 24.91 56.59 20.93
CA ALA A 120 24.11 57.40 20.01
C ALA A 120 22.63 57.42 20.41
N LYS A 121 22.06 56.25 20.76
CA LYS A 121 20.69 56.13 21.25
C LYS A 121 20.45 56.90 22.56
N GLN A 122 21.41 56.87 23.48
CA GLN A 122 21.32 57.61 24.74
C GLN A 122 21.30 59.12 24.50
N ILE A 123 22.21 59.63 23.65
CA ILE A 123 22.26 61.05 23.26
C ILE A 123 20.93 61.45 22.60
N PHE A 124 20.39 60.61 21.71
CA PHE A 124 19.09 60.86 21.09
C PHE A 124 17.98 61.02 22.14
N ASN A 125 17.87 60.07 23.07
CA ASN A 125 16.83 60.08 24.12
C ASN A 125 16.93 61.30 25.05
N GLU A 126 18.14 61.73 25.40
CA GLU A 126 18.37 62.84 26.33
C GLU A 126 18.18 64.21 25.67
N ARG A 127 18.52 64.36 24.39
CA ARG A 127 18.57 65.65 23.70
C ARG A 127 17.39 65.91 22.78
N LEU A 128 16.69 64.86 22.34
CA LEU A 128 15.53 64.94 21.44
C LEU A 128 14.29 64.19 21.98
N PRO A 129 13.90 64.33 23.26
CA PRO A 129 12.77 63.58 23.84
C PRO A 129 11.44 63.88 23.14
N GLU A 130 11.23 65.12 22.69
CA GLU A 130 10.01 65.57 22.01
C GLU A 130 9.73 64.80 20.71
N ILE A 131 10.77 64.30 20.03
CA ILE A 131 10.65 63.51 18.78
C ILE A 131 10.11 62.10 19.08
N LEU A 132 10.37 61.59 20.29
CA LEU A 132 9.92 60.27 20.73
C LEU A 132 8.52 60.32 21.34
N ASP A 133 8.16 61.42 22.02
CA ASP A 133 6.87 61.60 22.69
C ASP A 133 5.72 61.97 21.74
N ALA A 134 6.00 62.50 20.55
CA ALA A 134 5.02 63.12 19.65
C ALA A 134 3.93 62.17 19.07
N VAL A 135 3.97 60.86 19.31
CA VAL A 135 3.16 59.90 18.53
C VAL A 135 1.86 59.42 19.20
N THR A 136 1.54 59.69 20.47
CA THR A 136 0.44 58.91 21.11
C THR A 136 -0.71 59.58 21.84
N ASN A 137 -0.80 60.91 22.01
CA ASN A 137 -1.83 61.45 22.92
C ASN A 137 -2.92 62.38 22.35
N ARG A 138 -3.04 62.57 21.02
CA ARG A 138 -4.19 63.28 20.42
C ARG A 138 -4.84 62.46 19.28
N PRO A 139 -6.04 61.88 19.49
CA PRO A 139 -6.75 61.18 18.44
C PRO A 139 -7.20 62.15 17.34
N TRP A 140 -6.87 61.84 16.09
CA TRP A 140 -7.34 62.57 14.91
C TRP A 140 -8.84 62.38 14.72
N THR A 141 -9.62 63.46 14.81
CA THR A 141 -11.05 63.46 14.52
C THR A 141 -11.26 63.83 13.05
N ASN A 142 -11.66 62.87 12.20
CA ASN A 142 -11.83 63.06 10.75
C ASN A 142 -12.76 64.25 10.41
N PRO A 143 -12.23 65.45 10.07
CA PRO A 143 -13.03 66.62 9.77
C PRO A 143 -13.46 66.60 8.30
N THR A 144 -14.57 67.26 7.98
CA THR A 144 -14.99 67.47 6.59
C THR A 144 -14.13 68.55 5.93
N LEU A 145 -13.98 68.50 4.59
CA LEU A 145 -13.20 69.50 3.84
C LEU A 145 -13.72 70.94 4.05
N GLY A 146 -15.01 71.10 4.32
CA GLY A 146 -15.63 72.40 4.63
C GLY A 146 -15.27 72.96 6.02
N GLU A 147 -14.99 72.10 7.00
CA GLU A 147 -14.53 72.51 8.34
C GLU A 147 -13.04 72.91 8.33
N VAL A 148 -12.25 72.24 7.49
CA VAL A 148 -10.79 72.47 7.37
C VAL A 148 -10.45 73.68 6.50
N SER A 149 -11.32 74.05 5.56
CA SER A 149 -11.09 75.17 4.64
C SER A 149 -11.22 76.56 5.30
N VAL A 150 -11.61 76.62 6.57
CA VAL A 150 -11.63 77.86 7.36
C VAL A 150 -10.20 78.26 7.71
N ASN A 151 -9.82 79.49 7.36
CA ASN A 151 -8.51 80.05 7.73
C ASN A 151 -8.28 79.95 9.25
N GLY A 152 -7.20 79.27 9.64
CA GLY A 152 -6.83 79.08 11.05
C GLY A 152 -7.38 77.80 11.70
N TYR A 153 -7.75 76.77 10.92
CA TYR A 153 -8.13 75.45 11.44
C TYR A 153 -7.03 74.86 12.37
N GLY A 154 -7.31 74.81 13.67
CA GLY A 154 -6.37 74.36 14.70
C GLY A 154 -6.31 72.84 14.93
N GLY A 155 -7.01 72.05 14.10
CA GLY A 155 -7.02 70.58 14.22
C GLY A 155 -5.83 69.88 13.55
N PHE A 156 -5.02 70.61 12.76
CA PHE A 156 -3.77 70.06 12.23
C PHE A 156 -2.74 69.93 13.35
N LEU A 157 -2.17 68.73 13.48
CA LEU A 157 -1.04 68.48 14.37
C LEU A 157 0.26 68.80 13.61
N PRO A 158 1.28 69.37 14.27
CA PRO A 158 2.58 69.57 13.64
C PRO A 158 3.16 68.20 13.23
N PRO A 159 3.72 68.06 12.02
CA PRO A 159 4.42 66.85 11.64
C PRO A 159 5.69 66.69 12.49
N TYR A 160 6.08 65.46 12.80
CA TYR A 160 7.38 65.19 13.40
C TYR A 160 8.49 65.25 12.34
N ASN A 161 9.73 65.39 12.77
CA ASN A 161 10.88 65.39 11.87
C ASN A 161 11.20 63.95 11.42
N GLN A 162 10.78 63.59 10.20
CA GLN A 162 10.99 62.25 9.63
C GLN A 162 12.48 61.86 9.59
N ALA A 163 13.37 62.78 9.23
CA ALA A 163 14.80 62.46 9.10
C ALA A 163 15.45 62.06 10.45
N LEU A 164 15.07 62.72 11.55
CA LEU A 164 15.53 62.35 12.89
C LEU A 164 14.87 61.05 13.37
N ARG A 165 13.61 60.80 13.00
CA ARG A 165 12.93 59.54 13.31
C ARG A 165 13.57 58.36 12.60
N ASP A 166 13.85 58.49 11.31
CA ASP A 166 14.52 57.48 10.50
C ASP A 166 15.90 57.15 11.07
N LEU A 167 16.62 58.16 11.56
CA LEU A 167 17.92 57.97 12.22
C LEU A 167 17.80 57.15 13.51
N TYR A 168 16.79 57.42 14.34
CA TYR A 168 16.51 56.61 15.53
C TYR A 168 16.16 55.15 15.16
N ASP A 169 15.27 54.97 14.18
CA ASP A 169 14.83 53.65 13.73
C ASP A 169 16.00 52.85 13.11
N ALA A 170 16.93 53.52 12.41
CA ALA A 170 18.17 52.91 11.91
C ALA A 170 19.05 52.43 13.07
N ILE A 171 19.31 53.25 14.09
CA ILE A 171 20.10 52.87 15.27
C ILE A 171 19.46 51.66 15.99
N GLU A 172 18.13 51.65 16.15
CA GLU A 172 17.41 50.51 16.76
C GLU A 172 17.47 49.24 15.91
N ALA A 173 17.35 49.36 14.59
CA ALA A 173 17.48 48.23 13.67
C ALA A 173 18.87 47.61 13.76
N ARG A 174 19.94 48.42 13.77
CA ARG A 174 21.32 47.94 13.95
C ARG A 174 21.51 47.24 15.29
N LEU A 175 20.99 47.79 16.38
CA LEU A 175 21.03 47.17 17.69
C LEU A 175 20.23 45.86 17.75
N ALA A 176 19.10 45.75 17.04
CA ALA A 176 18.31 44.53 16.96
C ALA A 176 19.07 43.43 16.21
N ASN A 177 19.70 43.76 15.08
CA ASN A 177 20.52 42.83 14.30
C ASN A 177 21.67 42.27 15.16
N LEU A 178 22.38 43.14 15.91
CA LEU A 178 23.46 42.71 16.81
C LEU A 178 22.99 41.78 17.94
N ARG A 179 21.75 41.95 18.42
CA ARG A 179 21.16 41.09 19.46
C ARG A 179 20.76 39.71 18.93
N GLN A 180 20.42 39.63 17.64
CA GLN A 180 19.92 38.42 16.99
C GLN A 180 20.98 37.68 16.18
N TRP A 181 22.24 38.11 16.26
CA TRP A 181 23.35 37.52 15.52
C TRP A 181 23.12 37.59 13.99
N LEU A 182 22.70 38.78 13.53
CA LEU A 182 22.53 39.10 12.12
C LEU A 182 23.66 40.04 11.64
N ASP A 183 23.96 40.03 10.34
CA ASP A 183 24.78 41.05 9.71
C ASP A 183 24.04 42.40 9.59
N ILE A 184 24.69 43.41 9.01
CA ILE A 184 24.13 44.76 8.88
C ILE A 184 22.87 44.80 7.99
N ASP A 185 22.75 43.87 7.04
CA ASP A 185 21.62 43.72 6.11
C ASP A 185 20.48 42.83 6.66
N GLY A 186 20.71 42.15 7.79
CA GLY A 186 19.73 41.29 8.45
C GLY A 186 19.84 39.79 8.14
N ASN A 187 20.92 39.34 7.50
CA ASN A 187 21.16 37.91 7.24
C ASN A 187 21.81 37.24 8.46
N PRO A 188 21.51 35.97 8.75
CA PRO A 188 22.14 35.24 9.85
C PRO A 188 23.63 35.01 9.58
N LEU A 189 24.51 35.35 10.54
CA LEU A 189 25.96 35.04 10.41
C LEU A 189 26.28 33.55 10.66
N ASN A 190 25.29 32.68 10.92
CA ASN A 190 25.47 31.24 11.12
C ASN A 190 24.77 30.39 10.04
N VAL A 191 25.43 29.34 9.58
CA VAL A 191 24.88 28.35 8.63
C VAL A 191 24.04 27.32 9.40
N PRO A 192 22.73 27.16 9.09
CA PRO A 192 21.90 26.18 9.79
C PRO A 192 22.33 24.74 9.50
N LEU A 193 22.36 23.91 10.55
CA LEU A 193 22.66 22.47 10.46
C LEU A 193 21.54 21.73 9.72
N LEU A 194 21.83 21.13 8.57
CA LEU A 194 20.90 20.26 7.84
C LEU A 194 20.78 18.90 8.56
N SER A 195 19.56 18.48 8.90
CA SER A 195 19.29 17.19 9.54
C SER A 195 19.27 16.02 8.56
N ALA A 196 19.84 14.87 8.94
CA ALA A 196 19.80 13.63 8.16
C ALA A 196 18.45 12.86 8.33
N PRO A 197 17.93 12.20 7.28
CA PRO A 197 16.66 11.47 7.34
C PRO A 197 16.77 10.05 7.95
N ILE A 198 15.66 9.56 8.52
CA ILE A 198 15.53 8.31 9.32
C ILE A 198 14.94 7.14 8.50
N ASP A 199 15.37 5.89 8.76
CA ASP A 199 15.07 4.64 8.02
C ASP A 199 13.77 3.90 8.49
N PRO A 200 12.79 3.62 7.60
CA PRO A 200 11.46 3.04 7.91
C PRO A 200 11.35 1.50 8.04
N ARG A 201 12.46 0.75 8.13
CA ARG A 201 12.44 -0.73 8.09
C ARG A 201 11.98 -1.45 9.38
N ALA A 202 11.64 -0.73 10.44
CA ALA A 202 11.31 -1.33 11.74
C ALA A 202 9.90 -1.94 11.85
N LEU A 203 8.97 -1.62 10.93
CA LEU A 203 7.54 -1.96 11.07
C LEU A 203 7.10 -3.30 10.43
N GLN A 204 7.88 -3.88 9.51
CA GLN A 204 7.46 -5.08 8.75
C GLN A 204 7.68 -6.42 9.46
N LYS A 205 8.43 -6.46 10.57
CA LYS A 205 8.91 -7.71 11.16
C LYS A 205 7.91 -8.40 12.11
N ALA A 206 6.86 -7.70 12.54
CA ALA A 206 5.94 -8.18 13.58
C ALA A 206 4.71 -8.96 13.06
N ALA A 207 4.38 -8.89 11.77
CA ALA A 207 3.13 -9.45 11.24
C ALA A 207 3.18 -10.97 10.90
N LYS A 208 4.36 -11.60 10.91
CA LYS A 208 4.55 -12.98 10.40
C LYS A 208 4.43 -14.11 11.44
N ALA A 209 4.14 -13.81 12.71
CA ALA A 209 4.34 -14.77 13.80
C ALA A 209 3.05 -15.42 14.38
N ALA A 210 1.87 -15.26 13.76
CA ALA A 210 0.59 -15.45 14.48
C ALA A 210 -0.38 -16.56 14.00
N LEU A 211 0.03 -17.61 13.27
CA LEU A 211 -0.93 -18.63 12.79
C LEU A 211 -0.43 -20.06 12.90
N THR A 212 -0.88 -20.79 13.92
CA THR A 212 -1.22 -22.24 13.87
C THR A 212 -1.71 -22.73 15.23
N LEU A 213 -2.86 -23.42 15.27
CA LEU A 213 -3.15 -24.57 16.12
C LEU A 213 -4.54 -25.12 15.75
N GLY A 214 -4.58 -26.35 15.26
CA GLY A 214 -5.80 -27.11 15.02
C GLY A 214 -6.13 -28.03 16.20
N GLN A 215 -7.40 -28.38 16.35
CA GLN A 215 -7.83 -29.44 17.25
C GLN A 215 -9.06 -30.16 16.68
N ARG A 216 -8.99 -31.49 16.75
CA ARG A 216 -10.04 -32.47 16.47
C ARG A 216 -10.54 -33.01 17.82
N ASP A 217 -11.78 -33.45 17.87
CA ASP A 217 -12.16 -34.73 18.50
C ASP A 217 -13.56 -35.16 18.05
N SER A 218 -13.70 -36.43 17.70
CA SER A 218 -14.97 -37.10 17.38
C SER A 218 -15.26 -38.17 18.44
N GLN A 219 -16.50 -38.18 18.94
CA GLN A 219 -17.01 -39.17 19.89
C GLN A 219 -17.76 -40.24 19.09
N GLU A 220 -17.24 -41.47 19.04
CA GLU A 220 -17.83 -42.58 18.28
C GLU A 220 -19.00 -43.23 19.03
N GLU A 221 -20.18 -43.18 18.41
CA GLU A 221 -21.33 -44.02 18.75
C GLU A 221 -21.07 -45.47 18.29
N ALA A 222 -21.63 -46.44 19.03
CA ALA A 222 -21.48 -47.86 18.77
C ALA A 222 -22.22 -48.29 17.48
N GLU A 223 -21.54 -48.18 16.35
CA GLU A 223 -22.01 -48.61 15.02
C GLU A 223 -22.11 -50.13 14.89
N GLN A 224 -23.19 -50.60 14.25
CA GLN A 224 -23.45 -52.02 13.98
C GLN A 224 -22.45 -52.59 12.96
N ASP A 225 -21.90 -53.77 13.24
CA ASP A 225 -20.95 -54.43 12.33
C ASP A 225 -21.58 -54.69 10.93
N PRO A 226 -20.91 -54.27 9.84
CA PRO A 226 -21.38 -54.50 8.48
C PRO A 226 -21.29 -55.99 8.13
N ARG A 227 -22.19 -56.45 7.26
CA ARG A 227 -22.25 -57.84 6.76
C ARG A 227 -21.53 -57.99 5.42
N VAL A 228 -20.34 -57.42 5.33
CA VAL A 228 -19.47 -57.41 4.14
C VAL A 228 -18.14 -58.05 4.52
N ASP A 229 -17.49 -58.73 3.58
CA ASP A 229 -16.16 -59.29 3.80
C ASP A 229 -15.04 -58.22 3.77
N PHE A 230 -13.91 -58.55 4.38
CA PHE A 230 -12.76 -57.65 4.41
C PHE A 230 -12.29 -57.24 3.01
N THR A 231 -12.22 -58.18 2.06
CA THR A 231 -11.66 -57.96 0.71
C THR A 231 -12.50 -57.00 -0.13
N THR A 232 -13.83 -57.05 -0.02
CA THR A 232 -14.71 -56.10 -0.70
C THR A 232 -14.58 -54.72 -0.09
N LEU A 233 -14.57 -54.63 1.25
CA LEU A 233 -14.42 -53.34 1.91
C LEU A 233 -13.04 -52.72 1.66
N ALA A 234 -11.97 -53.51 1.63
CA ALA A 234 -10.62 -53.07 1.30
C ALA A 234 -10.55 -52.48 -0.12
N ARG A 235 -11.22 -53.11 -1.09
CA ARG A 235 -11.32 -52.60 -2.46
C ARG A 235 -12.03 -51.24 -2.50
N SER A 236 -13.14 -51.10 -1.78
CA SER A 236 -13.86 -49.83 -1.66
C SER A 236 -13.02 -48.76 -0.96
N ALA A 237 -12.34 -49.10 0.13
CA ALA A 237 -11.46 -48.17 0.85
C ALA A 237 -10.34 -47.64 -0.05
N LYS A 238 -9.69 -48.49 -0.85
CA LYS A 238 -8.69 -48.08 -1.84
C LYS A 238 -9.26 -47.14 -2.91
N LEU A 239 -10.51 -47.35 -3.35
CA LEU A 239 -11.18 -46.44 -4.28
C LEU A 239 -11.41 -45.06 -3.65
N TYR A 240 -11.92 -45.01 -2.41
CA TYR A 240 -12.11 -43.74 -1.68
C TYR A 240 -10.78 -43.00 -1.47
N ILE A 241 -9.72 -43.72 -1.10
CA ILE A 241 -8.38 -43.14 -0.98
C ILE A 241 -7.86 -42.63 -2.33
N GLY A 242 -8.14 -43.32 -3.44
CA GLY A 242 -7.79 -42.86 -4.78
C GLY A 242 -8.53 -41.57 -5.19
N ASN A 243 -9.80 -41.43 -4.83
CA ASN A 243 -10.56 -40.19 -5.02
C ASN A 243 -9.94 -39.05 -4.20
N LEU A 244 -9.63 -39.31 -2.93
CA LEU A 244 -8.99 -38.37 -2.03
C LEU A 244 -7.60 -37.92 -2.54
N GLN A 245 -6.80 -38.82 -3.10
CA GLN A 245 -5.53 -38.48 -3.78
C GLN A 245 -5.76 -37.57 -5.00
N THR A 246 -6.81 -37.82 -5.77
CA THR A 246 -7.20 -37.00 -6.92
C THR A 246 -7.60 -35.59 -6.47
N THR A 247 -8.45 -35.48 -5.45
CA THR A 247 -8.85 -34.21 -4.85
C THR A 247 -7.64 -33.46 -4.27
N SER A 248 -6.71 -34.15 -3.61
CA SER A 248 -5.45 -33.55 -3.12
C SER A 248 -4.63 -32.92 -4.25
N ASN A 249 -4.45 -33.62 -5.37
CA ASN A 249 -3.72 -33.07 -6.52
C ASN A 249 -4.44 -31.88 -7.16
N ARG A 250 -5.78 -31.93 -7.24
CA ARG A 250 -6.58 -30.79 -7.73
C ARG A 250 -6.43 -29.58 -6.81
N LEU A 251 -6.42 -29.79 -5.49
CA LEU A 251 -6.21 -28.75 -4.50
C LEU A 251 -4.80 -28.17 -4.58
N LEU A 252 -3.77 -29.01 -4.71
CA LEU A 252 -2.39 -28.55 -4.91
C LEU A 252 -2.27 -27.69 -6.17
N ALA A 253 -2.80 -28.16 -7.30
CA ALA A 253 -2.79 -27.39 -8.55
C ALA A 253 -3.56 -26.07 -8.41
N ALA A 254 -4.70 -26.05 -7.71
CA ALA A 254 -5.45 -24.83 -7.45
C ALA A 254 -4.67 -23.84 -6.57
N LEU A 255 -3.98 -24.32 -5.53
CA LEU A 255 -3.11 -23.52 -4.66
C LEU A 255 -1.95 -22.90 -5.45
N GLU A 256 -1.25 -23.68 -6.27
CA GLU A 256 -0.17 -23.18 -7.13
C GLU A 256 -0.66 -22.09 -8.10
N LYS A 257 -1.86 -22.25 -8.66
CA LYS A 257 -2.48 -21.24 -9.53
C LYS A 257 -2.92 -19.99 -8.76
N LEU A 258 -3.44 -20.15 -7.55
CA LEU A 258 -3.77 -19.04 -6.66
C LEU A 258 -2.51 -18.23 -6.31
N ASP A 259 -1.42 -18.90 -5.95
CA ASP A 259 -0.14 -18.25 -5.66
C ASP A 259 0.40 -17.54 -6.90
N GLY A 260 0.36 -18.20 -8.06
CA GLY A 260 0.75 -17.59 -9.34
C GLY A 260 -0.07 -16.35 -9.69
N ALA A 261 -1.38 -16.37 -9.48
CA ALA A 261 -2.27 -15.22 -9.68
C ALA A 261 -1.96 -14.08 -8.67
N THR A 262 -1.67 -14.43 -7.43
CA THR A 262 -1.33 -13.48 -6.36
C THR A 262 0.00 -12.80 -6.62
N VAL A 263 1.04 -13.56 -6.96
CA VAL A 263 2.35 -13.03 -7.35
C VAL A 263 2.22 -12.18 -8.62
N GLY A 264 1.51 -12.67 -9.64
CA GLY A 264 1.31 -11.94 -10.88
C GLY A 264 0.52 -10.63 -10.72
N ARG A 265 -0.31 -10.50 -9.67
CA ARG A 265 -0.93 -9.21 -9.28
C ARG A 265 0.10 -8.30 -8.60
N ALA A 266 0.84 -8.83 -7.63
CA ALA A 266 1.86 -8.07 -6.90
C ALA A 266 2.96 -7.53 -7.84
N GLU A 267 3.37 -8.30 -8.85
CA GLU A 267 4.31 -7.86 -9.89
C GLU A 267 3.78 -6.63 -10.65
N LYS A 268 2.51 -6.64 -11.05
CA LYS A 268 1.87 -5.50 -11.73
C LYS A 268 1.72 -4.28 -10.82
N ASP A 269 1.43 -4.49 -9.54
CA ASP A 269 1.41 -3.40 -8.55
C ASP A 269 2.80 -2.79 -8.32
N VAL A 270 3.86 -3.60 -8.40
CA VAL A 270 5.24 -3.11 -8.34
C VAL A 270 5.62 -2.37 -9.63
N GLU A 271 5.21 -2.86 -10.80
CA GLU A 271 5.44 -2.23 -12.10
C GLU A 271 4.79 -0.85 -12.19
N GLU A 272 3.52 -0.72 -11.80
CA GLU A 272 2.82 0.57 -11.70
C GLU A 272 3.58 1.54 -10.80
N LYS A 273 3.99 1.11 -9.60
CA LYS A 273 4.77 1.96 -8.68
C LYS A 273 6.10 2.41 -9.26
N LYS A 274 6.74 1.58 -10.10
CA LYS A 274 7.98 1.96 -10.80
C LYS A 274 7.67 3.04 -11.84
N ILE A 275 6.63 2.86 -12.65
CA ILE A 275 6.23 3.83 -13.68
C ILE A 275 5.84 5.16 -13.02
N LEU A 276 5.04 5.15 -11.94
CA LEU A 276 4.68 6.36 -11.19
C LEU A 276 5.89 7.10 -10.61
N ARG A 277 6.90 6.38 -10.12
CA ARG A 277 8.15 7.00 -9.66
C ARG A 277 8.95 7.61 -10.81
N SER A 278 9.05 6.89 -11.94
CA SER A 278 9.68 7.42 -13.15
C SER A 278 8.95 8.65 -13.67
N ALA A 279 7.62 8.64 -13.66
CA ALA A 279 6.77 9.77 -14.02
C ALA A 279 7.03 10.99 -13.11
N ALA A 280 7.07 10.80 -11.79
CA ALA A 280 7.38 11.87 -10.85
C ALA A 280 8.79 12.46 -11.06
N ILE A 281 9.79 11.61 -11.34
CA ILE A 281 11.15 12.08 -11.70
C ILE A 281 11.08 12.85 -13.02
N GLN A 282 10.31 12.37 -14.00
CA GLN A 282 10.16 13.01 -15.30
C GLN A 282 9.41 14.35 -15.21
N ASP A 283 8.47 14.51 -14.29
CA ASP A 283 7.81 15.78 -14.01
C ASP A 283 8.82 16.82 -13.49
N LEU A 284 9.76 16.39 -12.64
CA LEU A 284 10.86 17.25 -12.17
C LEU A 284 11.83 17.62 -13.30
N THR A 285 12.17 16.68 -14.19
CA THR A 285 13.04 16.99 -15.34
C THR A 285 12.36 17.93 -16.33
N LEU A 286 11.05 17.79 -16.54
CA LEU A 286 10.26 18.69 -17.38
C LEU A 286 10.16 20.09 -16.75
N ALA A 287 9.93 20.20 -15.44
CA ALA A 287 9.95 21.47 -14.73
C ALA A 287 11.33 22.15 -14.80
N ALA A 288 12.42 21.39 -14.73
CA ALA A 288 13.77 21.91 -14.92
C ALA A 288 14.00 22.41 -16.36
N ALA A 289 13.52 21.67 -17.38
CA ALA A 289 13.58 22.08 -18.78
C ALA A 289 12.75 23.35 -19.05
N ASP A 290 11.56 23.47 -18.45
CA ASP A 290 10.73 24.68 -18.54
C ASP A 290 11.46 25.90 -17.94
N LYS A 291 12.18 25.70 -16.82
CA LYS A 291 13.03 26.75 -16.23
C LYS A 291 14.21 27.12 -17.12
N GLU A 292 14.83 26.15 -17.77
CA GLU A 292 15.90 26.41 -18.74
C GLU A 292 15.39 27.24 -19.93
N VAL A 293 14.22 26.92 -20.47
CA VAL A 293 13.57 27.72 -21.52
C VAL A 293 13.33 29.16 -21.05
N GLN A 294 12.81 29.35 -19.83
CA GLN A 294 12.61 30.69 -19.24
C GLN A 294 13.93 31.47 -19.14
N ILE A 295 15.01 30.83 -18.69
CA ILE A 295 16.35 31.45 -18.60
C ILE A 295 16.86 31.84 -19.98
N LYS A 296 16.79 30.93 -20.97
CA LYS A 296 17.24 31.22 -22.34
C LYS A 296 16.41 32.32 -23.00
N GLN A 297 15.12 32.40 -22.67
CA GLN A 297 14.24 33.47 -23.15
C GLN A 297 14.59 34.82 -22.54
N ALA A 298 14.91 34.87 -21.24
CA ALA A 298 15.42 36.07 -20.58
C ALA A 298 16.77 36.53 -21.16
N ASN A 299 17.68 35.59 -21.42
CA ASN A 299 18.98 35.88 -22.06
C ASN A 299 18.81 36.49 -23.45
N LEU A 300 17.89 35.97 -24.26
CA LEU A 300 17.56 36.55 -25.57
C LEU A 300 16.99 37.98 -25.41
N GLY A 301 16.09 38.20 -24.43
CA GLY A 301 15.56 39.53 -24.11
C GLY A 301 16.66 40.52 -23.71
N GLY A 302 17.62 40.08 -22.89
CA GLY A 302 18.79 40.88 -22.50
C GLY A 302 19.70 41.22 -23.68
N ALA A 303 20.00 40.24 -24.54
CA ALA A 303 20.79 40.45 -25.75
C ALA A 303 20.10 41.43 -26.73
N ASN A 304 18.78 41.30 -26.91
CA ASN A 304 17.98 42.23 -27.72
C ASN A 304 18.01 43.64 -27.15
N SER A 305 17.88 43.79 -25.83
CA SER A 305 17.91 45.10 -25.17
C SER A 305 19.28 45.77 -25.30
N ALA A 306 20.37 45.00 -25.15
CA ALA A 306 21.73 45.50 -25.37
C ALA A 306 21.96 45.96 -26.81
N LEU A 307 21.49 45.19 -27.80
CA LEU A 307 21.56 45.58 -29.21
C LEU A 307 20.74 46.85 -29.48
N ALA A 308 19.53 46.94 -28.94
CA ALA A 308 18.66 48.11 -29.10
C ALA A 308 19.28 49.37 -28.49
N PHE A 309 19.82 49.28 -27.27
CA PHE A 309 20.54 50.38 -26.62
C PHE A 309 21.76 50.81 -27.46
N HIS A 310 22.55 49.85 -27.93
CA HIS A 310 23.72 50.13 -28.76
C HIS A 310 23.32 50.84 -30.07
N LEU A 311 22.30 50.35 -30.78
CA LEU A 311 21.77 51.01 -31.97
C LEU A 311 21.24 52.42 -31.70
N GLY A 312 20.59 52.64 -30.55
CA GLY A 312 20.18 53.98 -30.10
C GLY A 312 21.37 54.91 -29.89
N SER A 313 22.47 54.42 -29.30
CA SER A 313 23.69 55.22 -29.12
C SER A 313 24.37 55.58 -30.44
N VAL A 314 24.37 54.67 -31.42
CA VAL A 314 24.87 54.93 -32.79
C VAL A 314 24.02 56.00 -33.47
N LEU A 315 22.69 55.94 -33.33
CA LEU A 315 21.77 56.96 -33.85
C LEU A 315 22.03 58.35 -33.27
N VAL A 316 22.22 58.44 -31.95
CA VAL A 316 22.56 59.72 -31.28
C VAL A 316 23.91 60.25 -31.78
N SER A 317 24.90 59.38 -31.94
CA SER A 317 26.23 59.75 -32.45
C SER A 317 26.17 60.25 -33.91
N LEU A 318 25.38 59.58 -34.76
CA LEU A 318 25.09 60.04 -36.13
C LEU A 318 24.34 61.39 -36.14
N GLY A 319 23.38 61.59 -35.24
CA GLY A 319 22.66 62.85 -35.07
C GLY A 319 23.57 64.00 -34.64
N ALA A 320 24.49 63.75 -33.71
CA ALA A 320 25.49 64.72 -33.29
C ALA A 320 26.41 65.13 -34.45
N LEU A 321 26.91 64.17 -35.24
CA LEU A 321 27.70 64.45 -36.43
C LEU A 321 26.96 65.33 -37.46
N ASN A 322 25.67 65.05 -37.68
CA ASN A 322 24.82 65.85 -38.57
C ASN A 322 24.61 67.29 -38.05
N SER A 323 24.55 67.47 -36.73
CA SER A 323 24.38 68.78 -36.09
C SER A 323 25.64 69.65 -36.22
N PHE A 324 26.82 69.03 -36.11
CA PHE A 324 28.11 69.71 -36.33
C PHE A 324 28.35 70.05 -37.81
N ALA A 325 27.94 69.20 -38.75
CA ALA A 325 28.04 69.48 -40.19
C ALA A 325 27.09 70.62 -40.65
N ALA A 326 25.93 70.78 -39.99
CA ALA A 326 24.96 71.83 -40.28
C ALA A 326 25.42 73.24 -39.85
N ILE A 327 26.38 73.34 -38.92
CA ILE A 327 26.93 74.63 -38.46
C ILE A 327 27.97 75.18 -39.45
N ASP A 328 28.64 74.32 -40.24
CA ASP A 328 29.77 74.72 -41.10
C ASP A 328 29.43 74.72 -42.62
N ALA A 329 28.42 73.97 -43.07
CA ALA A 329 28.04 73.91 -44.48
C ALA A 329 26.66 74.55 -44.73
N GLY A 330 26.67 75.80 -45.19
CA GLY A 330 25.47 76.59 -45.47
C GLY A 330 24.41 75.87 -46.32
N LYS A 331 23.20 75.75 -45.74
CA LYS A 331 21.82 75.62 -46.28
C LYS A 331 21.49 74.77 -47.52
N LYS A 332 22.40 74.27 -48.35
CA LYS A 332 22.08 73.47 -49.56
C LYS A 332 22.41 71.99 -49.50
N SER A 333 23.14 71.52 -48.47
CA SER A 333 23.35 70.09 -48.20
C SER A 333 22.25 69.48 -47.30
N VAL A 334 21.46 70.33 -46.64
CA VAL A 334 20.54 69.95 -45.55
C VAL A 334 19.38 69.08 -46.05
N GLU A 335 18.82 69.36 -47.22
CA GLU A 335 17.62 68.65 -47.72
C GLU A 335 17.94 67.23 -48.23
N PHE A 336 19.11 67.05 -48.87
CA PHE A 336 19.60 65.75 -49.34
C PHE A 336 20.01 64.84 -48.18
N VAL A 337 20.66 65.42 -47.15
CA VAL A 337 21.04 64.69 -45.94
C VAL A 337 19.80 64.36 -45.10
N TYR A 338 18.89 65.33 -44.88
CA TYR A 338 17.68 65.19 -44.07
C TYR A 338 16.73 64.11 -44.59
N ASN A 339 16.44 64.08 -45.89
CA ASN A 339 15.52 63.08 -46.48
C ASN A 339 16.11 61.66 -46.46
N LYS A 340 17.43 61.51 -46.65
CA LYS A 340 18.12 60.21 -46.48
C LYS A 340 18.26 59.81 -45.01
N SER A 341 18.41 60.75 -44.08
CA SER A 341 18.41 60.46 -42.64
C SER A 341 17.03 60.16 -42.08
N LYS A 342 15.96 60.74 -42.63
CA LYS A 342 14.57 60.43 -42.26
C LYS A 342 14.20 59.00 -42.69
N LEU A 343 14.55 58.61 -43.91
CA LEU A 343 14.36 57.22 -44.37
C LEU A 343 15.14 56.23 -43.48
N ARG A 344 16.35 56.59 -43.03
CA ARG A 344 17.14 55.82 -42.04
C ARG A 344 16.48 55.78 -40.66
N TYR A 345 15.95 56.90 -40.18
CA TYR A 345 15.30 57.02 -38.88
C TYR A 345 14.00 56.21 -38.82
N ASP A 346 13.15 56.30 -39.85
CA ASP A 346 11.89 55.56 -39.93
C ASP A 346 12.11 54.05 -40.05
N MET A 347 13.17 53.64 -40.75
CA MET A 347 13.53 52.23 -40.93
C MET A 347 14.17 51.61 -39.67
N ILE A 348 14.98 52.38 -38.93
CA ILE A 348 15.54 51.95 -37.62
C ILE A 348 14.46 51.95 -36.54
N ARG A 349 13.53 52.91 -36.58
CA ARG A 349 12.34 52.92 -35.73
C ARG A 349 11.49 51.66 -35.98
N ALA A 350 11.34 51.22 -37.23
CA ALA A 350 10.65 49.98 -37.54
C ALA A 350 11.31 48.73 -36.91
N VAL A 351 12.65 48.70 -36.79
CA VAL A 351 13.40 47.61 -36.14
C VAL A 351 13.37 47.69 -34.61
N ALA A 352 13.47 48.90 -34.05
CA ALA A 352 13.42 49.14 -32.60
C ALA A 352 12.02 48.89 -32.01
N PHE A 353 10.95 49.14 -32.77
CA PHE A 353 9.57 48.92 -32.33
C PHE A 353 8.96 47.57 -32.76
N SER A 354 9.57 46.83 -33.70
CA SER A 354 9.09 45.48 -34.04
C SER A 354 9.44 44.41 -33.00
N SER A 355 10.46 44.68 -32.17
CA SER A 355 10.98 43.81 -31.12
C SER A 355 10.38 44.08 -29.73
N VAL A 356 9.63 45.17 -29.58
CA VAL A 356 8.95 45.56 -28.34
C VAL A 356 7.50 45.05 -28.39
N PRO A 357 7.00 44.33 -27.37
CA PRO A 357 5.59 43.93 -27.31
C PRO A 357 4.71 45.19 -27.36
N ASN A 358 3.69 45.18 -28.22
CA ASN A 358 2.72 46.28 -28.32
C ASN A 358 1.33 45.89 -27.78
N ILE A 359 1.19 44.66 -27.28
CA ILE A 359 -0.01 44.16 -26.58
C ILE A 359 0.37 43.80 -25.14
N PHE A 360 -0.35 44.38 -24.18
CA PHE A 360 -0.19 44.16 -22.74
C PHE A 360 -1.55 43.83 -22.09
N GLY A 361 -1.54 43.00 -21.05
CA GLY A 361 -2.76 42.55 -20.34
C GLY A 361 -2.74 41.05 -20.09
N LEU A 362 -3.90 40.38 -20.19
CA LEU A 362 -4.05 38.91 -20.02
C LEU A 362 -3.32 38.08 -21.09
N ALA A 363 -2.77 38.72 -22.12
CA ALA A 363 -1.82 38.14 -23.07
C ALA A 363 -0.73 39.18 -23.39
N THR A 364 0.53 38.73 -23.47
CA THR A 364 1.70 39.54 -23.87
C THR A 364 2.21 39.09 -25.24
N GLY A 365 2.31 40.02 -26.20
CA GLY A 365 2.73 39.69 -27.58
C GLY A 365 2.73 40.86 -28.56
N GLY A 366 2.73 40.54 -29.86
CA GLY A 366 2.61 41.52 -30.97
C GLY A 366 3.92 41.90 -31.68
N GLN A 367 5.02 41.23 -31.36
CA GLN A 367 6.32 41.42 -32.03
C GLN A 367 6.26 40.90 -33.48
N ARG A 368 6.75 41.67 -34.45
CA ARG A 368 6.87 41.21 -35.86
C ARG A 368 8.22 40.51 -36.03
N ALA A 369 8.23 39.19 -35.86
CA ALA A 369 9.41 38.35 -35.95
C ALA A 369 9.77 38.01 -37.40
N GLU A 370 10.39 38.93 -38.13
CA GLU A 370 11.12 38.61 -39.35
C GLU A 370 12.61 38.91 -39.17
N GLN A 371 13.30 37.98 -38.50
CA GLN A 371 14.75 38.05 -38.22
C GLN A 371 15.60 38.10 -39.50
N GLY A 372 15.09 37.63 -40.64
CA GLY A 372 15.76 37.69 -41.94
C GLY A 372 15.85 39.09 -42.56
N ALA A 373 14.92 39.99 -42.23
CA ALA A 373 14.93 41.35 -42.74
C ALA A 373 16.04 42.20 -42.10
N ILE A 374 16.35 41.95 -40.81
CA ILE A 374 17.32 42.72 -40.03
C ILE A 374 18.75 42.50 -40.55
N ALA A 375 19.12 41.25 -40.87
CA ALA A 375 20.44 40.90 -41.40
C ALA A 375 20.67 41.42 -42.83
N ASN A 376 19.66 41.31 -43.71
CA ASN A 376 19.75 41.82 -45.10
C ASN A 376 19.82 43.36 -45.14
N ILE A 377 19.11 44.04 -44.26
CA ILE A 377 19.15 45.50 -44.14
C ILE A 377 20.47 45.98 -43.54
N LEU A 378 21.06 45.22 -42.59
CA LEU A 378 22.40 45.50 -42.03
C LEU A 378 23.53 45.33 -43.07
N GLY A 379 23.44 44.32 -43.94
CA GLY A 379 24.38 44.10 -45.04
C GLY A 379 24.38 45.25 -46.07
N MET A 380 23.20 45.85 -46.30
CA MET A 380 23.06 47.01 -47.18
C MET A 380 23.62 48.29 -46.53
N LEU A 381 23.38 48.49 -45.23
CA LEU A 381 23.91 49.62 -44.45
C LEU A 381 25.44 49.60 -44.33
N THR A 382 26.04 48.44 -44.13
CA THR A 382 27.50 48.29 -44.00
C THR A 382 28.24 48.56 -45.30
N SER A 383 27.69 48.12 -46.43
CA SER A 383 28.32 48.31 -47.75
C SER A 383 28.27 49.75 -48.25
N GLU A 384 27.21 50.50 -47.94
CA GLU A 384 27.02 51.88 -48.44
C GLU A 384 27.74 52.93 -47.56
N ILE A 385 27.98 52.65 -46.27
CA ILE A 385 28.75 53.54 -45.37
C ILE A 385 30.27 53.38 -45.56
N LEU A 386 30.76 52.16 -45.85
CA LEU A 386 32.15 51.93 -46.26
C LEU A 386 32.50 52.69 -47.56
N TYR A 387 31.49 52.97 -48.39
CA TYR A 387 31.64 53.75 -49.61
C TYR A 387 31.79 55.26 -49.35
N ASP A 388 31.01 55.83 -48.41
CA ASP A 388 31.07 57.26 -48.06
C ASP A 388 32.28 57.65 -47.18
N SER A 389 32.78 56.75 -46.34
CA SER A 389 33.95 57.02 -45.46
C SER A 389 35.27 57.13 -46.22
N LYS A 390 35.38 56.54 -47.42
CA LYS A 390 36.53 56.69 -48.32
C LYS A 390 36.67 58.10 -48.93
N LYS A 391 35.63 58.95 -48.86
CA LYS A 391 35.56 60.22 -49.61
C LYS A 391 35.76 61.49 -48.79
N SER A 392 35.80 61.42 -47.45
CA SER A 392 35.92 62.60 -46.57
C SER A 392 37.30 62.72 -45.94
N ALA A 393 38.09 63.71 -46.37
CA ALA A 393 39.43 64.01 -45.88
C ALA A 393 39.44 65.29 -45.01
N ILE A 394 39.12 65.17 -43.70
CA ILE A 394 39.38 66.19 -42.66
C ILE A 394 39.68 65.46 -41.33
N ASP A 395 40.82 65.74 -40.67
CA ASP A 395 41.34 64.91 -39.56
C ASP A 395 40.51 64.90 -38.26
N LYS A 396 39.66 65.90 -37.99
CA LYS A 396 38.67 65.83 -36.87
C LYS A 396 37.51 64.86 -37.14
N TYR A 397 37.24 64.54 -38.40
CA TYR A 397 36.24 63.54 -38.78
C TYR A 397 36.79 62.11 -38.74
N LYS A 398 38.12 61.92 -38.81
CA LYS A 398 38.74 60.59 -38.66
C LYS A 398 38.49 60.01 -37.28
N GLU A 399 38.69 60.76 -36.20
CA GLU A 399 38.56 60.20 -34.84
C GLU A 399 37.10 59.86 -34.50
N SER A 400 36.15 60.75 -34.83
CA SER A 400 34.71 60.48 -34.67
C SER A 400 34.20 59.43 -35.65
N GLY A 401 34.72 59.38 -36.88
CA GLY A 401 34.38 58.35 -37.87
C GLY A 401 34.95 56.98 -37.51
N GLN A 402 36.16 56.93 -36.93
CA GLN A 402 36.78 55.72 -36.43
C GLN A 402 36.02 55.18 -35.20
N LYS A 403 35.63 56.05 -34.26
CA LYS A 403 34.74 55.68 -33.15
C LYS A 403 33.41 55.12 -33.65
N LEU A 404 32.85 55.68 -34.72
CA LEU A 404 31.61 55.19 -35.31
C LEU A 404 31.81 53.84 -36.04
N ILE A 405 32.95 53.63 -36.70
CA ILE A 405 33.36 52.34 -37.28
C ILE A 405 33.53 51.28 -36.17
N ASP A 406 34.16 51.64 -35.06
CA ASP A 406 34.39 50.72 -33.95
C ASP A 406 33.10 50.39 -33.19
N GLN A 407 32.21 51.38 -33.00
CA GLN A 407 30.84 51.14 -32.55
C GLN A 407 30.10 50.21 -33.52
N MET A 408 30.19 50.44 -34.83
CA MET A 408 29.52 49.59 -35.82
C MET A 408 30.04 48.14 -35.84
N LYS A 409 31.34 47.91 -35.59
CA LYS A 409 31.88 46.55 -35.38
C LYS A 409 31.24 45.87 -34.16
N ASN A 410 31.09 46.59 -33.05
CA ASN A 410 30.41 46.09 -31.86
C ASN A 410 28.94 45.75 -32.11
N THR A 411 28.26 46.43 -33.05
CA THR A 411 26.89 46.06 -33.47
C THR A 411 26.83 44.67 -34.10
N THR A 412 27.82 44.30 -34.91
CA THR A 412 27.91 42.97 -35.53
C THR A 412 28.07 41.89 -34.46
N ASP A 413 28.92 42.13 -33.47
CA ASP A 413 29.14 41.20 -32.33
C ASP A 413 27.90 41.06 -31.43
N LEU A 414 27.14 42.13 -31.23
CA LEU A 414 25.86 42.06 -30.50
C LEU A 414 24.79 41.33 -31.31
N THR A 415 24.80 41.46 -32.63
CA THR A 415 23.86 40.77 -33.52
C THR A 415 24.13 39.26 -33.56
N THR A 416 25.40 38.84 -33.60
CA THR A 416 25.77 37.42 -33.49
C THR A 416 25.38 36.84 -32.13
N LYS A 417 25.52 37.61 -31.04
CA LYS A 417 25.02 37.23 -29.70
C LYS A 417 23.50 37.03 -29.64
N VAL A 418 22.72 37.87 -30.33
CA VAL A 418 21.26 37.69 -30.44
C VAL A 418 20.94 36.40 -31.20
N ALA A 419 21.62 36.16 -32.33
CA ALA A 419 21.43 34.95 -33.13
C ALA A 419 21.84 33.66 -32.38
N SER A 420 22.93 33.72 -31.60
CA SER A 420 23.33 32.58 -30.77
C SER A 420 22.33 32.32 -29.64
N ALA A 421 21.85 33.38 -28.98
CA ALA A 421 20.85 33.26 -27.91
C ALA A 421 19.50 32.72 -28.43
N SER A 422 19.08 33.10 -29.64
CA SER A 422 17.85 32.57 -30.24
C SER A 422 17.98 31.09 -30.61
N LEU A 423 19.14 30.67 -31.12
CA LEU A 423 19.42 29.26 -31.40
C LEU A 423 19.46 28.42 -30.12
N GLU A 424 20.07 28.93 -29.05
CA GLU A 424 20.08 28.26 -27.74
C GLU A 424 18.68 28.11 -27.16
N LEU A 425 17.83 29.14 -27.28
CA LEU A 425 16.43 29.06 -26.88
C LEU A 425 15.67 27.98 -27.67
N GLN A 426 15.91 27.89 -28.98
CA GLN A 426 15.26 26.86 -29.79
C GLN A 426 15.69 25.46 -29.36
N LYS A 427 17.00 25.24 -29.16
CA LYS A 427 17.50 23.95 -28.65
C LYS A 427 16.90 23.57 -27.30
N ALA A 428 16.75 24.55 -26.39
CA ALA A 428 16.12 24.31 -25.09
C ALA A 428 14.64 23.92 -25.23
N LYS A 429 13.90 24.54 -26.15
CA LYS A 429 12.51 24.15 -26.45
C LYS A 429 12.42 22.75 -27.04
N ASP A 430 13.27 22.42 -28.01
CA ASP A 430 13.29 21.08 -28.62
C ASP A 430 13.62 20.01 -27.56
N ALA A 431 14.57 20.28 -26.66
CA ALA A 431 14.90 19.40 -25.54
C ALA A 431 13.73 19.23 -24.55
N ARG A 432 13.01 20.32 -24.23
CA ARG A 432 11.81 20.27 -23.40
C ARG A 432 10.70 19.42 -24.03
N ASP A 433 10.48 19.56 -25.34
CA ASP A 433 9.48 18.78 -26.06
C ASP A 433 9.85 17.28 -26.10
N GLU A 434 11.14 16.95 -26.17
CA GLU A 434 11.60 15.57 -26.01
C GLU A 434 11.27 15.02 -24.61
N GLN A 435 11.45 15.82 -23.54
CA GLN A 435 11.07 15.41 -22.19
C GLN A 435 9.55 15.25 -22.03
N SER A 436 8.75 16.10 -22.70
CA SER A 436 7.28 15.97 -22.74
C SER A 436 6.85 14.64 -23.36
N LYS A 437 7.44 14.27 -24.51
CA LYS A 437 7.13 12.97 -25.16
C LYS A 437 7.50 11.77 -24.29
N LYS A 438 8.61 11.84 -23.55
CA LYS A 438 8.98 10.81 -22.57
C LYS A 438 7.96 10.70 -21.44
N ARG A 439 7.39 11.83 -21.00
CA ARG A 439 6.34 11.84 -19.97
C ARG A 439 5.04 11.24 -20.47
N GLU A 440 4.63 11.61 -21.69
CA GLU A 440 3.45 11.04 -22.38
C GLU A 440 3.58 9.52 -22.58
N ALA A 441 4.78 9.04 -22.92
CA ALA A 441 5.04 7.60 -23.04
C ALA A 441 4.82 6.86 -21.70
N LEU A 442 5.22 7.44 -20.57
CA LEU A 442 4.97 6.87 -19.25
C LEU A 442 3.47 6.85 -18.90
N ASP A 443 2.68 7.82 -19.35
CA ASP A 443 1.23 7.81 -19.17
C ASP A 443 0.57 6.72 -20.03
N ALA A 444 1.06 6.50 -21.26
CA ALA A 444 0.62 5.39 -22.09
C ALA A 444 0.95 4.02 -21.45
N ASP A 445 2.15 3.86 -20.89
CA ASP A 445 2.55 2.64 -20.17
C ASP A 445 1.64 2.36 -18.96
N LEU A 446 1.15 3.40 -18.26
CA LEU A 446 0.17 3.25 -17.18
C LEU A 446 -1.19 2.79 -17.70
N ALA A 447 -1.67 3.38 -18.79
CA ALA A 447 -2.94 2.99 -19.41
C ALA A 447 -2.90 1.52 -19.89
N ASP A 448 -1.81 1.11 -20.54
CA ASP A 448 -1.60 -0.29 -20.95
C ASP A 448 -1.61 -1.25 -19.75
N LEU A 449 -1.04 -0.85 -18.62
CA LEU A 449 -1.06 -1.63 -17.38
C LEU A 449 -2.47 -1.75 -16.79
N GLU A 450 -3.26 -0.69 -16.83
CA GLU A 450 -4.67 -0.70 -16.41
C GLU A 450 -5.52 -1.61 -17.30
N ASP A 451 -5.29 -1.61 -18.61
CA ASP A 451 -5.95 -2.52 -19.54
C ASP A 451 -5.62 -3.98 -19.22
N ILE A 452 -4.34 -4.29 -18.99
CA ILE A 452 -3.90 -5.64 -18.57
C ILE A 452 -4.57 -6.05 -17.25
N ARG A 453 -4.68 -5.14 -16.27
CA ARG A 453 -5.38 -5.41 -15.00
C ARG A 453 -6.85 -5.69 -15.21
N THR A 454 -7.51 -4.91 -16.06
CA THR A 454 -8.94 -5.06 -16.37
C THR A 454 -9.21 -6.40 -17.05
N VAL A 455 -8.38 -6.78 -18.03
CA VAL A 455 -8.46 -8.09 -18.68
C VAL A 455 -8.25 -9.22 -17.66
N LYS A 456 -7.24 -9.13 -16.79
CA LYS A 456 -7.01 -10.13 -15.74
C LYS A 456 -8.16 -10.21 -14.75
N ALA A 457 -8.72 -9.09 -14.31
CA ALA A 457 -9.83 -9.04 -13.37
C ALA A 457 -11.11 -9.66 -13.96
N ASN A 458 -11.39 -9.38 -15.24
CA ASN A 458 -12.56 -9.89 -15.94
C ASN A 458 -12.37 -11.30 -16.51
N SER A 459 -11.14 -11.82 -16.51
CA SER A 459 -10.89 -13.19 -16.91
C SER A 459 -11.55 -14.18 -15.95
N PHE A 460 -12.04 -15.31 -16.47
CA PHE A 460 -12.69 -16.33 -15.65
C PHE A 460 -11.74 -16.89 -14.58
N ALA A 461 -10.50 -17.20 -14.96
CA ALA A 461 -9.47 -17.73 -14.06
C ALA A 461 -8.71 -16.60 -13.34
N ASN A 462 -9.44 -15.68 -12.73
CA ASN A 462 -8.87 -14.59 -11.96
C ASN A 462 -8.53 -15.01 -10.51
N LEU A 463 -8.01 -14.06 -9.73
CA LEU A 463 -7.62 -14.27 -8.34
C LEU A 463 -8.80 -14.76 -7.48
N ASP A 464 -9.99 -14.19 -7.66
CA ASP A 464 -11.14 -14.49 -6.81
C ASP A 464 -11.76 -15.85 -7.14
N PHE A 465 -11.75 -16.25 -8.42
CA PHE A 465 -12.06 -17.61 -8.83
C PHE A 465 -11.16 -18.64 -8.15
N TYR A 466 -9.83 -18.43 -8.16
CA TYR A 466 -8.92 -19.38 -7.53
C TYR A 466 -9.05 -19.42 -6.01
N LYS A 467 -9.36 -18.30 -5.35
CA LYS A 467 -9.68 -18.30 -3.91
C LYS A 467 -10.89 -19.16 -3.61
N TRP A 468 -11.99 -18.91 -4.32
CA TRP A 468 -13.21 -19.70 -4.17
C TRP A 468 -12.96 -21.18 -4.46
N LEU A 469 -12.26 -21.51 -5.54
CA LEU A 469 -11.96 -22.89 -5.92
C LEU A 469 -11.12 -23.61 -4.85
N VAL A 470 -10.14 -22.93 -4.27
CA VAL A 470 -9.32 -23.48 -3.18
C VAL A 470 -10.18 -23.73 -1.94
N ASP A 471 -11.08 -22.82 -1.59
CA ASP A 471 -11.95 -22.98 -0.42
C ASP A 471 -12.96 -24.12 -0.62
N ASP A 472 -13.55 -24.23 -1.81
CA ASP A 472 -14.45 -25.34 -2.19
C ASP A 472 -13.74 -26.69 -2.16
N LEU A 473 -12.56 -26.78 -2.79
CA LEU A 473 -11.75 -28.01 -2.81
C LEU A 473 -11.24 -28.41 -1.41
N LYS A 474 -10.96 -27.44 -0.52
CA LYS A 474 -10.61 -27.74 0.87
C LYS A 474 -11.78 -28.38 1.61
N SER A 475 -12.99 -27.82 1.48
CA SER A 475 -14.19 -28.37 2.10
C SER A 475 -14.45 -29.80 1.62
N LEU A 476 -14.42 -30.02 0.30
CA LEU A 476 -14.58 -31.34 -0.28
C LEU A 476 -13.52 -32.33 0.23
N PHE A 477 -12.25 -31.91 0.26
CA PHE A 477 -11.15 -32.75 0.75
C PHE A 477 -11.34 -33.15 2.22
N GLU A 478 -11.79 -32.23 3.06
CA GLU A 478 -12.05 -32.49 4.48
C GLU A 478 -13.19 -33.49 4.70
N GLU A 479 -14.29 -33.37 3.94
CA GLU A 479 -15.42 -34.30 3.97
C GLU A 479 -15.06 -35.69 3.44
N GLU A 480 -14.34 -35.76 2.30
CA GLU A 480 -13.87 -37.03 1.72
C GLU A 480 -12.98 -37.79 2.69
N TRP A 481 -12.12 -37.08 3.43
CA TRP A 481 -11.26 -37.70 4.43
C TRP A 481 -11.99 -38.20 5.65
N ALA A 482 -12.94 -37.43 6.20
CA ALA A 482 -13.74 -37.88 7.33
C ALA A 482 -14.43 -39.22 6.97
N THR A 483 -15.06 -39.26 5.80
CA THR A 483 -15.71 -40.46 5.27
C THR A 483 -14.72 -41.61 5.07
N THR A 484 -13.54 -41.34 4.50
CA THR A 484 -12.51 -42.36 4.27
C THR A 484 -11.96 -42.91 5.57
N GLN A 485 -11.77 -42.07 6.59
CA GLN A 485 -11.32 -42.49 7.92
C GLN A 485 -12.32 -43.42 8.58
N ASP A 486 -13.63 -43.13 8.47
CA ASP A 486 -14.66 -44.02 8.99
C ASP A 486 -14.67 -45.38 8.29
N PHE A 487 -14.46 -45.39 6.96
CA PHE A 487 -14.22 -46.63 6.21
C PHE A 487 -12.97 -47.39 6.67
N CYS A 488 -11.87 -46.70 6.96
CA CYS A 488 -10.64 -47.33 7.45
C CYS A 488 -10.83 -47.97 8.84
N LYS A 489 -11.57 -47.32 9.74
CA LYS A 489 -11.91 -47.89 11.05
C LYS A 489 -12.75 -49.15 10.91
N LEU A 490 -13.74 -49.12 10.02
CA LEU A 490 -14.56 -50.28 9.69
C LEU A 490 -13.72 -51.44 9.15
N LEU A 491 -12.75 -51.12 8.30
CA LEU A 491 -11.81 -52.09 7.73
C LEU A 491 -10.90 -52.72 8.78
N VAL A 492 -10.39 -51.93 9.73
CA VAL A 492 -9.61 -52.42 10.89
C VAL A 492 -10.46 -53.37 11.73
N ARG A 493 -11.71 -53.00 12.03
CA ARG A 493 -12.62 -53.89 12.77
C ARG A 493 -12.81 -55.22 12.03
N LEU A 494 -13.10 -55.19 10.72
CA LEU A 494 -13.23 -56.41 9.92
C LEU A 494 -11.96 -57.28 9.91
N TYR A 495 -10.79 -56.66 9.82
CA TYR A 495 -9.51 -57.35 9.95
C TYR A 495 -9.42 -58.12 11.27
N GLU A 496 -9.54 -57.42 12.39
CA GLU A 496 -9.47 -58.02 13.74
C GLU A 496 -10.57 -59.08 13.96
N TYR A 497 -11.69 -58.95 13.24
CA TYR A 497 -12.77 -59.92 13.28
C TYR A 497 -12.49 -61.21 12.52
N GLU A 498 -11.89 -61.12 11.34
CA GLU A 498 -11.65 -62.27 10.46
C GLU A 498 -10.33 -62.99 10.79
N THR A 499 -9.31 -62.27 11.25
CA THR A 499 -7.99 -62.81 11.61
C THR A 499 -7.88 -63.23 13.08
N GLU A 500 -8.71 -62.67 13.97
CA GLU A 500 -8.60 -62.73 15.45
C GLU A 500 -7.40 -61.98 16.04
N GLU A 501 -6.59 -61.33 15.21
CA GLU A 501 -5.52 -60.46 15.66
C GLU A 501 -6.08 -59.18 16.27
N THR A 502 -5.30 -58.51 17.13
CA THR A 502 -5.70 -57.27 17.83
C THR A 502 -4.78 -56.10 17.50
N ASP A 503 -3.88 -56.26 16.53
CA ASP A 503 -2.93 -55.26 16.08
C ASP A 503 -3.44 -54.46 14.87
N GLY A 504 -4.71 -54.64 14.47
CA GLY A 504 -5.32 -53.98 13.32
C GLY A 504 -5.15 -52.46 13.33
N ALA A 505 -5.44 -51.84 14.48
CA ALA A 505 -5.28 -50.40 14.67
C ALA A 505 -3.81 -49.92 14.51
N SER A 506 -2.81 -50.80 14.69
CA SER A 506 -1.40 -50.42 14.56
C SER A 506 -0.95 -50.20 13.11
N PHE A 507 -1.72 -50.72 12.14
CA PHE A 507 -1.44 -50.56 10.72
C PHE A 507 -1.92 -49.22 10.18
N ILE A 508 -2.99 -48.65 10.74
CA ILE A 508 -3.52 -47.32 10.36
C ILE A 508 -2.87 -46.24 11.24
N LYS A 509 -1.70 -45.77 10.81
CA LYS A 509 -0.93 -44.73 11.52
C LYS A 509 -1.40 -43.33 11.17
N THR A 510 -1.90 -43.16 9.95
CA THR A 510 -2.33 -41.88 9.40
C THR A 510 -3.74 -41.55 9.88
N THR A 511 -3.85 -41.16 11.15
CA THR A 511 -5.13 -40.84 11.78
C THR A 511 -5.52 -39.38 11.62
N SER A 512 -4.58 -38.48 11.29
CA SER A 512 -4.79 -37.04 11.15
C SER A 512 -4.29 -36.52 9.80
N PHE A 513 -4.92 -35.44 9.32
CA PHE A 513 -4.46 -34.69 8.16
C PHE A 513 -3.12 -33.98 8.39
N GLY A 514 -2.74 -33.70 9.65
CA GLY A 514 -1.57 -32.85 9.92
C GLY A 514 -1.80 -31.37 9.52
N GLY A 515 -0.76 -30.55 9.65
CA GLY A 515 -0.83 -29.12 9.34
C GLY A 515 -0.69 -28.78 7.85
N ASP A 516 -0.80 -27.49 7.52
CA ASP A 516 -0.49 -26.81 6.25
C ASP A 516 -0.18 -27.69 5.04
N TYR A 517 1.09 -28.04 4.80
CA TYR A 517 1.51 -28.80 3.61
C TYR A 517 1.45 -30.32 3.81
N GLN A 518 1.47 -30.80 5.05
CA GLN A 518 1.44 -32.22 5.38
C GLN A 518 0.10 -32.85 4.97
N ARG A 519 -0.98 -32.06 5.00
CA ARG A 519 -2.33 -32.48 4.63
C ARG A 519 -2.47 -32.98 3.20
N LEU A 520 -1.70 -32.42 2.26
CA LEU A 520 -1.76 -32.82 0.85
C LEU A 520 -1.17 -34.21 0.63
N ASN A 521 -0.24 -34.64 1.49
CA ASN A 521 0.41 -35.94 1.37
C ASN A 521 -0.25 -37.03 2.24
N ALA A 522 -1.12 -36.65 3.18
CA ALA A 522 -1.83 -37.59 4.06
C ALA A 522 -2.57 -38.73 3.31
N PRO A 523 -3.22 -38.51 2.15
CA PRO A 523 -3.89 -39.59 1.42
C PRO A 523 -2.95 -40.70 0.92
N TYR A 524 -1.70 -40.36 0.62
CA TYR A 524 -0.69 -41.32 0.15
C TYR A 524 -0.17 -42.20 1.30
N TRP A 525 0.00 -41.61 2.48
CA TRP A 525 0.34 -42.35 3.69
C TRP A 525 -0.79 -43.28 4.13
N LEU A 526 -2.04 -42.79 4.06
CA LEU A 526 -3.21 -43.62 4.35
C LEU A 526 -3.35 -44.80 3.38
N ALA A 527 -3.04 -44.60 2.09
CA ALA A 527 -3.00 -45.70 1.11
C ALA A 527 -2.01 -46.79 1.52
N LEU A 528 -0.79 -46.40 1.88
CA LEU A 528 0.25 -47.33 2.34
C LEU A 528 -0.15 -48.08 3.62
N ASP A 529 -0.82 -47.39 4.54
CA ASP A 529 -1.32 -47.98 5.78
C ASP A 529 -2.39 -49.06 5.50
N VAL A 530 -3.31 -48.81 4.57
CA VAL A 530 -4.31 -49.80 4.13
C VAL A 530 -3.67 -50.97 3.38
N GLU A 531 -2.67 -50.72 2.54
CA GLU A 531 -1.91 -51.79 1.86
C GLU A 531 -1.16 -52.69 2.87
N ARG A 532 -0.61 -52.12 3.94
CA ARG A 532 0.02 -52.89 5.03
C ARG A 532 -0.99 -53.75 5.77
N LEU A 533 -2.16 -53.19 6.09
CA LEU A 533 -3.25 -53.92 6.74
C LEU A 533 -3.72 -55.09 5.87
N GLU A 534 -3.89 -54.86 4.56
CA GLU A 534 -4.28 -55.90 3.61
C GLU A 534 -3.21 -57.00 3.46
N ALA A 535 -1.92 -56.62 3.42
CA ALA A 535 -0.83 -57.60 3.41
C ALA A 535 -0.80 -58.45 4.69
N ALA A 536 -1.06 -57.84 5.86
CA ALA A 536 -1.18 -58.55 7.13
C ALA A 536 -2.40 -59.48 7.14
N TYR A 537 -3.53 -59.05 6.57
CA TYR A 537 -4.73 -59.88 6.40
C TYR A 537 -4.42 -61.15 5.60
N PHE A 538 -3.81 -61.02 4.42
CA PHE A 538 -3.51 -62.18 3.59
C PHE A 538 -2.53 -63.15 4.25
N ARG A 539 -1.53 -62.64 4.99
CA ARG A 539 -0.62 -63.50 5.76
C ARG A 539 -1.37 -64.30 6.82
N SER A 540 -2.20 -63.63 7.63
CA SER A 540 -2.97 -64.28 8.68
C SER A 540 -3.96 -65.31 8.13
N VAL A 541 -4.66 -65.01 7.03
CA VAL A 541 -5.60 -65.96 6.41
C VAL A 541 -4.89 -67.18 5.84
N LEU A 542 -3.69 -67.01 5.27
CA LEU A 542 -2.87 -68.12 4.77
C LEU A 542 -2.37 -69.01 5.93
N ASP A 543 -1.91 -68.41 7.02
CA ASP A 543 -1.40 -69.13 8.20
C ASP A 543 -2.52 -69.88 8.96
N HIS A 544 -3.76 -69.41 8.88
CA HIS A 544 -4.92 -69.97 9.59
C HIS A 544 -5.91 -70.72 8.69
N GLN A 545 -5.47 -71.19 7.50
CA GLN A 545 -6.32 -72.02 6.65
C GLN A 545 -6.82 -73.25 7.41
N SER A 546 -8.12 -73.26 7.69
CA SER A 546 -8.80 -74.36 8.35
C SER A 546 -9.68 -75.10 7.34
N GLN A 547 -9.53 -76.42 7.28
CA GLN A 547 -10.40 -77.28 6.49
C GLN A 547 -11.82 -77.18 7.04
N SER A 548 -12.81 -77.04 6.16
CA SER A 548 -14.21 -77.11 6.55
C SER A 548 -14.64 -78.56 6.81
N ALA A 549 -15.44 -78.74 7.86
CA ALA A 549 -16.08 -80.00 8.20
C ALA A 549 -17.60 -79.80 8.22
N THR A 550 -18.36 -80.88 8.00
CA THR A 550 -19.83 -80.86 8.05
C THR A 550 -20.31 -81.76 9.17
N MET A 551 -21.06 -81.20 10.12
CA MET A 551 -21.74 -81.95 11.17
C MET A 551 -23.22 -82.07 10.85
N ARG A 552 -23.74 -83.29 10.91
CA ARG A 552 -25.17 -83.58 10.75
C ARG A 552 -25.82 -83.66 12.12
N VAL A 553 -26.90 -82.91 12.33
CA VAL A 553 -27.67 -82.88 13.58
C VAL A 553 -29.15 -83.03 13.24
N ALA A 554 -29.80 -84.06 13.79
CA ALA A 554 -31.24 -84.26 13.69
C ALA A 554 -31.93 -83.62 14.89
N ILE A 555 -32.97 -82.81 14.69
CA ILE A 555 -33.64 -82.14 15.82
C ILE A 555 -34.46 -83.13 16.68
N SER A 556 -34.74 -84.33 16.18
CA SER A 556 -35.29 -85.44 16.97
C SER A 556 -34.35 -85.89 18.10
N GLU A 557 -33.04 -85.70 17.92
CA GLU A 557 -31.99 -86.05 18.88
C GLU A 557 -31.68 -84.91 19.88
N LEU A 558 -32.24 -83.71 19.64
CA LEU A 558 -32.01 -82.54 20.50
C LEU A 558 -33.16 -82.34 21.49
N PRO A 559 -32.86 -81.98 22.75
CA PRO A 559 -33.89 -81.62 23.72
C PRO A 559 -34.51 -80.25 23.41
N ALA A 560 -35.82 -80.11 23.65
CA ALA A 560 -36.46 -78.80 23.64
C ALA A 560 -36.15 -78.04 24.95
N PRO A 561 -35.75 -76.75 24.91
CA PRO A 561 -35.49 -75.96 26.10
C PRO A 561 -36.71 -75.89 27.03
N GLY A 562 -36.58 -76.43 28.25
CA GLY A 562 -37.60 -76.34 29.30
C GLY A 562 -38.74 -77.36 29.21
N GLY A 563 -38.60 -78.46 28.44
CA GLY A 563 -39.56 -79.57 28.41
C GLY A 563 -38.90 -80.95 28.37
N ASP A 564 -39.69 -82.00 28.55
CA ASP A 564 -39.23 -83.41 28.62
C ASP A 564 -39.16 -84.12 27.25
N GLY A 565 -39.53 -83.42 26.16
CA GLY A 565 -39.59 -83.97 24.80
C GLY A 565 -38.47 -83.49 23.88
N SER A 566 -38.31 -84.15 22.73
CA SER A 566 -37.37 -83.69 21.69
C SER A 566 -37.86 -82.41 21.02
N ALA A 567 -36.92 -81.69 20.38
CA ALA A 567 -37.24 -80.48 19.63
C ALA A 567 -38.18 -80.78 18.46
N LEU A 568 -38.12 -81.99 17.87
CA LEU A 568 -39.06 -82.45 16.85
C LEU A 568 -40.49 -82.61 17.40
N THR A 569 -40.67 -83.30 18.52
CA THR A 569 -42.00 -83.51 19.12
C THR A 569 -42.65 -82.16 19.42
N THR A 570 -41.89 -81.24 19.99
CA THR A 570 -42.33 -79.87 20.27
C THR A 570 -42.71 -79.13 18.98
N LEU A 571 -41.96 -79.28 17.89
CA LEU A 571 -42.28 -78.66 16.61
C LEU A 571 -43.61 -79.18 16.02
N ILE A 572 -43.84 -80.50 16.07
CA ILE A 572 -45.05 -81.14 15.52
C ILE A 572 -46.30 -80.70 16.32
N GLU A 573 -46.20 -80.66 17.65
CA GLU A 573 -47.31 -80.32 18.55
C GLU A 573 -47.58 -78.82 18.59
N GLN A 574 -46.54 -78.00 18.68
CA GLN A 574 -46.64 -76.57 18.96
C GLN A 574 -46.55 -75.70 17.71
N GLY A 575 -46.01 -76.22 16.61
CA GLY A 575 -45.73 -75.47 15.38
C GLY A 575 -44.50 -74.55 15.50
N GLU A 576 -43.81 -74.56 16.64
CA GLU A 576 -42.53 -73.88 16.83
C GLU A 576 -41.68 -74.67 17.83
N THR A 577 -40.37 -74.59 17.69
CA THR A 577 -39.43 -75.22 18.62
C THR A 577 -38.15 -74.39 18.73
N TYR A 578 -37.47 -74.55 19.87
CA TYR A 578 -36.15 -74.01 20.10
C TYR A 578 -35.19 -75.17 20.32
N PHE A 579 -33.94 -75.02 19.92
CA PHE A 579 -32.90 -76.01 20.19
C PHE A 579 -31.53 -75.33 20.20
N ASP A 580 -30.61 -75.92 20.95
CA ASP A 580 -29.25 -75.42 21.12
C ASP A 580 -28.26 -76.39 20.47
N LEU A 581 -27.34 -75.85 19.69
CA LEU A 581 -26.10 -76.52 19.29
C LEU A 581 -25.03 -76.09 20.29
N THR A 582 -24.44 -77.02 21.03
CA THR A 582 -23.45 -76.69 22.08
C THR A 582 -22.03 -76.92 21.59
N ASP A 583 -21.05 -76.19 22.14
CA ASP A 583 -19.63 -76.41 21.79
C ASP A 583 -19.18 -77.84 22.11
N GLU A 584 -19.75 -78.47 23.14
CA GLU A 584 -19.47 -79.85 23.55
C GLU A 584 -19.82 -80.86 22.44
N MET A 585 -20.91 -80.63 21.68
CA MET A 585 -21.29 -81.48 20.56
C MET A 585 -20.20 -81.51 19.47
N PHE A 586 -19.58 -80.35 19.20
CA PHE A 586 -18.48 -80.25 18.24
C PHE A 586 -17.16 -80.73 18.84
N ASP A 587 -16.94 -80.56 20.15
CA ASP A 587 -15.71 -80.97 20.84
C ASP A 587 -15.59 -82.49 20.99
N ALA A 588 -16.73 -83.18 21.15
CA ALA A 588 -16.77 -84.64 21.14
C ALA A 588 -16.25 -85.24 19.81
N LEU A 589 -16.49 -84.55 18.68
CA LEU A 589 -16.07 -85.00 17.35
C LEU A 589 -14.69 -84.46 16.94
N TYR A 590 -14.34 -83.26 17.40
CA TYR A 590 -13.12 -82.54 17.01
C TYR A 590 -12.40 -81.94 18.22
N PRO A 591 -11.89 -82.78 19.15
CA PRO A 591 -11.35 -82.32 20.43
C PRO A 591 -10.14 -81.42 20.25
N GLY A 592 -10.12 -80.28 20.95
CA GLY A 592 -9.01 -79.32 20.91
C GLY A 592 -9.11 -78.29 19.78
N GLN A 593 -10.01 -78.49 18.82
CA GLN A 593 -10.34 -77.47 17.84
C GLN A 593 -11.02 -76.27 18.53
N TYR A 594 -10.62 -75.07 18.15
CA TYR A 594 -11.16 -73.81 18.66
C TYR A 594 -11.50 -72.86 17.51
N ASP A 595 -12.04 -71.69 17.82
CA ASP A 595 -12.44 -70.70 16.82
C ASP A 595 -13.44 -71.23 15.78
N ARG A 596 -14.36 -72.10 16.21
CA ARG A 596 -15.33 -72.76 15.33
C ARG A 596 -16.38 -71.78 14.84
N ARG A 597 -16.49 -71.64 13.52
CA ARG A 597 -17.39 -70.71 12.82
C ARG A 597 -18.19 -71.41 11.73
N ILE A 598 -19.46 -71.07 11.61
CA ILE A 598 -20.34 -71.60 10.55
C ILE A 598 -19.92 -71.00 9.20
N GLN A 599 -19.76 -71.85 8.20
CA GLN A 599 -19.50 -71.47 6.80
C GLN A 599 -20.79 -71.49 5.97
N SER A 600 -21.60 -72.53 6.15
CA SER A 600 -22.94 -72.63 5.59
C SER A 600 -23.79 -73.59 6.40
N LEU A 601 -25.10 -73.50 6.20
CA LEU A 601 -26.09 -74.36 6.85
C LEU A 601 -27.01 -74.92 5.77
N ARG A 602 -27.13 -76.25 5.72
CA ARG A 602 -28.14 -76.92 4.91
C ARG A 602 -29.20 -77.54 5.82
N VAL A 603 -30.46 -77.20 5.57
CA VAL A 603 -31.61 -77.71 6.32
C VAL A 603 -32.42 -78.63 5.42
N ARG A 604 -32.74 -79.82 5.93
CA ARG A 604 -33.46 -80.86 5.19
C ARG A 604 -34.63 -81.39 5.99
N PHE A 605 -35.73 -81.64 5.29
CA PHE A 605 -36.92 -82.32 5.77
C PHE A 605 -37.06 -83.64 4.99
N PRO A 606 -36.41 -84.74 5.41
CA PRO A 606 -36.30 -85.97 4.61
C PRO A 606 -37.66 -86.57 4.21
N GLY A 607 -38.61 -86.65 5.14
CA GLY A 607 -39.95 -87.15 4.87
C GLY A 607 -40.72 -86.28 3.88
N LEU A 608 -40.61 -84.95 3.99
CA LEU A 608 -41.23 -84.03 3.04
C LEU A 608 -40.55 -84.04 1.66
N GLU A 609 -39.23 -84.27 1.62
CA GLU A 609 -38.46 -84.44 0.38
C GLU A 609 -38.97 -85.66 -0.40
N SER A 610 -39.27 -86.77 0.29
CA SER A 610 -39.78 -88.00 -0.34
C SER A 610 -41.16 -87.86 -1.00
N VAL A 611 -41.97 -86.88 -0.56
CA VAL A 611 -43.34 -86.64 -1.05
C VAL A 611 -43.45 -85.34 -1.87
N GLY A 612 -42.37 -84.56 -1.95
CA GLY A 612 -42.33 -83.28 -2.68
C GLY A 612 -43.18 -82.18 -2.03
N LEU A 613 -43.37 -82.21 -0.70
CA LEU A 613 -44.15 -81.21 0.03
C LEU A 613 -43.27 -80.08 0.59
N SER A 614 -43.68 -78.83 0.41
CA SER A 614 -42.96 -77.70 0.96
C SER A 614 -43.21 -77.53 2.47
N PRO A 615 -42.18 -77.38 3.31
CA PRO A 615 -42.34 -77.17 4.76
C PRO A 615 -42.87 -75.78 5.11
N HIS A 616 -42.62 -74.76 4.28
CA HIS A 616 -42.93 -73.35 4.55
C HIS A 616 -42.47 -72.89 5.95
N ALA A 617 -41.27 -73.30 6.36
CA ALA A 617 -40.74 -73.03 7.68
C ALA A 617 -39.92 -71.72 7.71
N ARG A 618 -39.66 -71.22 8.91
CA ARG A 618 -38.66 -70.16 9.16
C ARG A 618 -37.69 -70.65 10.22
N LEU A 619 -36.40 -70.56 9.92
CA LEU A 619 -35.33 -70.87 10.86
C LEU A 619 -34.58 -69.58 11.23
N THR A 620 -34.39 -69.35 12.53
CA THR A 620 -33.74 -68.13 13.08
C THR A 620 -32.62 -68.52 14.01
N GLN A 621 -31.42 -67.94 13.86
CA GLN A 621 -30.37 -68.05 14.88
C GLN A 621 -30.55 -66.94 15.89
N ILE A 622 -30.92 -67.28 17.12
CA ILE A 622 -31.25 -66.30 18.17
C ILE A 622 -30.01 -65.80 18.88
N ALA A 623 -29.09 -66.71 19.17
CA ALA A 623 -27.86 -66.41 19.87
C ALA A 623 -26.75 -67.27 19.27
N ASN A 624 -25.52 -66.76 19.32
CA ASN A 624 -24.35 -67.55 18.96
C ASN A 624 -23.15 -67.16 19.80
N THR A 625 -22.22 -68.08 19.98
CA THR A 625 -21.01 -67.90 20.78
C THR A 625 -19.84 -68.51 20.03
N ARG A 626 -18.81 -67.71 19.82
CA ARG A 626 -17.54 -68.09 19.19
C ARG A 626 -16.43 -67.96 20.22
N TYR A 627 -15.67 -69.04 20.38
CA TYR A 627 -14.51 -69.10 21.27
C TYR A 627 -13.24 -68.94 20.44
N ALA A 628 -12.69 -67.73 20.40
CA ALA A 628 -11.53 -67.41 19.55
C ALA A 628 -10.22 -68.07 20.03
N THR A 629 -10.18 -68.55 21.27
CA THR A 629 -9.02 -69.21 21.89
C THR A 629 -9.35 -70.62 22.37
N ARG A 630 -8.32 -71.46 22.58
CA ARG A 630 -8.48 -72.78 23.20
C ARG A 630 -9.10 -72.70 24.59
N GLU A 631 -8.68 -71.74 25.42
CA GLU A 631 -9.32 -71.45 26.71
C GLU A 631 -10.73 -70.89 26.47
N ARG A 632 -11.72 -71.50 27.13
CA ARG A 632 -13.15 -71.19 27.00
C ARG A 632 -13.63 -70.26 28.12
N ASP A 633 -12.93 -70.18 29.24
CA ASP A 633 -13.27 -69.30 30.38
C ASP A 633 -12.64 -67.91 30.21
N PRO A 634 -13.42 -66.82 30.11
CA PRO A 634 -12.90 -65.46 30.04
C PRO A 634 -12.00 -65.09 31.22
N ARG A 635 -12.26 -65.65 32.41
CA ARG A 635 -11.47 -65.38 33.63
C ARG A 635 -10.06 -65.94 33.55
N ARG A 636 -9.83 -66.90 32.64
CA ARG A 636 -8.53 -67.54 32.39
C ARG A 636 -7.89 -67.06 31.09
N GLY A 637 -8.40 -65.97 30.51
CA GLY A 637 -7.89 -65.40 29.25
C GLY A 637 -8.60 -65.90 28.00
N GLY A 638 -9.73 -66.60 28.14
CA GLY A 638 -10.56 -67.02 27.01
C GLY A 638 -11.19 -65.82 26.28
N ARG A 639 -10.98 -65.72 24.97
CA ARG A 639 -11.62 -64.69 24.14
C ARG A 639 -12.93 -65.22 23.57
N ILE A 640 -14.04 -64.65 24.04
CA ILE A 640 -15.39 -65.03 23.60
C ILE A 640 -16.04 -63.88 22.84
N ARG A 641 -16.62 -64.18 21.69
CA ARG A 641 -17.51 -63.28 20.95
C ARG A 641 -18.92 -63.85 20.98
N LYS A 642 -19.90 -63.03 21.35
CA LYS A 642 -21.31 -63.42 21.47
C LYS A 642 -22.17 -62.66 20.47
N ASP A 643 -23.22 -63.34 20.01
CA ASP A 643 -24.36 -62.80 19.28
C ASP A 643 -24.00 -62.00 18.03
N ARG A 644 -22.87 -62.35 17.39
CA ARG A 644 -22.46 -61.74 16.11
C ARG A 644 -23.54 -62.03 15.08
N TYR A 645 -24.12 -60.96 14.55
CA TYR A 645 -25.25 -61.02 13.64
C TYR A 645 -26.41 -61.92 14.11
N ALA A 646 -26.68 -61.98 15.41
CA ALA A 646 -27.84 -62.68 15.95
C ALA A 646 -29.16 -62.18 15.31
N LEU A 647 -30.21 -62.98 15.48
CA LEU A 647 -31.56 -62.75 14.94
C LEU A 647 -31.65 -62.81 13.40
N GLN A 648 -30.66 -63.40 12.73
CA GLN A 648 -30.78 -63.74 11.32
C GLN A 648 -31.81 -64.85 11.11
N SER A 649 -32.60 -64.74 10.03
CA SER A 649 -33.59 -65.74 9.65
C SER A 649 -33.44 -66.17 8.19
N ILE A 650 -33.81 -67.41 7.89
CA ILE A 650 -34.06 -67.92 6.54
C ILE A 650 -35.47 -68.46 6.43
N VAL A 651 -36.04 -68.34 5.24
CA VAL A 651 -37.32 -68.98 4.89
C VAL A 651 -37.03 -70.26 4.14
N ILE A 652 -37.71 -71.34 4.53
CA ILE A 652 -37.54 -72.68 3.97
C ILE A 652 -38.80 -72.99 3.16
N SER A 653 -38.74 -72.74 1.86
CA SER A 653 -39.85 -72.99 0.92
C SER A 653 -39.76 -74.35 0.24
N THR A 654 -38.60 -74.99 0.23
CA THR A 654 -38.34 -76.31 -0.34
C THR A 654 -37.93 -77.30 0.75
N PRO A 655 -38.13 -78.62 0.58
CA PRO A 655 -37.73 -79.63 1.57
C PRO A 655 -36.24 -79.59 1.94
N THR A 656 -35.40 -79.16 0.99
CA THR A 656 -33.96 -78.97 1.18
C THR A 656 -33.59 -77.54 0.79
N ILE A 657 -32.88 -76.84 1.67
CA ILE A 657 -32.32 -75.50 1.43
C ILE A 657 -30.88 -75.45 1.92
N ASP A 658 -29.98 -74.85 1.14
CA ASP A 658 -28.58 -74.67 1.50
C ASP A 658 -28.23 -73.19 1.46
N THR A 659 -27.78 -72.63 2.58
CA THR A 659 -27.37 -71.22 2.61
C THR A 659 -26.14 -70.95 1.75
N ALA A 660 -25.39 -71.97 1.33
CA ALA A 660 -24.27 -71.82 0.41
C ALA A 660 -24.68 -71.42 -1.01
N THR A 661 -25.88 -71.81 -1.45
CA THR A 661 -26.37 -71.67 -2.84
C THR A 661 -27.40 -70.56 -3.03
N LEU A 662 -27.80 -69.88 -1.95
CA LEU A 662 -28.71 -68.73 -2.05
C LEU A 662 -28.04 -67.56 -2.78
N ALA A 663 -28.84 -66.73 -3.45
CA ALA A 663 -28.35 -65.51 -4.08
C ALA A 663 -28.06 -64.44 -3.01
N TYR A 664 -26.85 -63.90 -3.04
CA TYR A 664 -26.39 -62.83 -2.16
C TYR A 664 -25.84 -61.67 -3.00
N PRO A 665 -25.98 -60.42 -2.54
CA PRO A 665 -25.20 -59.31 -3.07
C PRO A 665 -23.70 -59.63 -3.04
N GLU A 666 -22.96 -59.16 -4.04
CA GLU A 666 -21.52 -59.34 -4.11
C GLU A 666 -20.83 -58.82 -2.83
N GLY A 667 -19.86 -59.57 -2.30
CA GLY A 667 -19.10 -59.22 -1.10
C GLY A 667 -19.87 -59.36 0.22
N SER A 668 -21.16 -59.65 0.19
CA SER A 668 -21.94 -59.85 1.42
C SER A 668 -21.71 -61.25 2.01
N LEU A 669 -21.68 -61.31 3.35
CA LEU A 669 -21.62 -62.59 4.05
C LEU A 669 -22.91 -63.38 3.83
N LYS A 670 -22.77 -64.69 3.60
CA LYS A 670 -23.91 -65.61 3.51
C LYS A 670 -24.67 -65.66 4.83
N ARG A 671 -25.93 -66.10 4.81
CA ARG A 671 -26.71 -66.25 6.06
C ARG A 671 -26.01 -67.24 7.00
N PHE A 672 -25.86 -66.80 8.25
CA PHE A 672 -25.17 -67.47 9.36
C PHE A 672 -23.66 -67.65 9.18
N GLN A 673 -23.08 -67.17 8.09
CA GLN A 673 -21.64 -67.27 7.87
C GLN A 673 -20.86 -66.46 8.92
N ASN A 674 -19.75 -67.02 9.38
CA ASN A 674 -18.87 -66.48 10.42
C ASN A 674 -19.55 -66.27 11.80
N THR A 675 -20.72 -66.86 12.02
CA THR A 675 -21.33 -66.96 13.36
C THR A 675 -20.76 -68.14 14.12
N GLY A 676 -20.81 -68.10 15.46
CA GLY A 676 -20.31 -69.19 16.29
C GLY A 676 -21.13 -70.47 16.14
N VAL A 677 -20.47 -71.64 16.15
CA VAL A 677 -21.17 -72.95 16.08
C VAL A 677 -22.01 -73.21 17.33
N SER A 678 -21.54 -72.79 18.51
CA SER A 678 -22.33 -72.82 19.74
C SER A 678 -23.45 -71.80 19.61
N SER A 679 -24.68 -72.24 19.40
CA SER A 679 -25.77 -71.36 18.95
C SER A 679 -27.14 -71.86 19.34
N ARG A 680 -28.08 -70.91 19.51
CA ARG A 680 -29.49 -71.16 19.78
C ARG A 680 -30.33 -70.87 18.55
N TRP A 681 -31.24 -71.77 18.22
CA TRP A 681 -32.06 -71.69 17.02
C TRP A 681 -33.55 -71.75 17.35
N HIS A 682 -34.35 -71.08 16.52
CA HIS A 682 -35.81 -71.11 16.54
C HIS A 682 -36.34 -71.51 15.18
N LEU A 683 -37.01 -72.65 15.13
CA LEU A 683 -37.64 -73.18 13.94
C LEU A 683 -39.16 -73.08 14.11
N VAL A 684 -39.81 -72.45 13.14
CA VAL A 684 -41.25 -72.22 13.14
C VAL A 684 -41.87 -72.76 11.87
N LEU A 685 -42.99 -73.47 12.03
CA LEU A 685 -43.95 -73.79 10.98
C LEU A 685 -45.16 -72.86 11.15
N PRO A 686 -45.20 -71.69 10.46
CA PRO A 686 -46.17 -70.63 10.73
C PRO A 686 -47.61 -71.11 10.62
N THR A 687 -47.91 -71.97 9.64
CA THR A 687 -49.25 -72.54 9.42
C THR A 687 -49.71 -73.40 10.58
N VAL A 688 -48.83 -74.25 11.13
CA VAL A 688 -49.12 -75.10 12.29
C VAL A 688 -49.32 -74.23 13.55
N LEU A 689 -48.45 -73.23 13.74
CA LEU A 689 -48.51 -72.33 14.87
C LEU A 689 -49.78 -71.46 14.88
N GLU A 690 -50.18 -70.94 13.72
CA GLU A 690 -51.38 -70.12 13.55
C GLU A 690 -52.67 -70.93 13.77
N LEU A 691 -52.77 -72.16 13.22
CA LEU A 691 -53.93 -73.04 13.43
C LEU A 691 -54.10 -73.41 14.90
N ARG A 692 -53.01 -73.60 15.65
CA ARG A 692 -53.05 -73.88 17.10
C ARG A 692 -53.50 -72.69 17.93
N ARG A 693 -53.04 -71.47 17.61
CA ARG A 693 -53.28 -70.27 18.44
C ARG A 693 -54.75 -69.78 18.42
N HIS A 694 -55.65 -70.42 17.67
CA HIS A 694 -57.09 -70.08 17.55
C HIS A 694 -57.40 -68.58 17.36
N LYS A 695 -56.44 -67.78 16.90
CA LYS A 695 -56.71 -66.42 16.50
C LYS A 695 -57.36 -66.51 15.12
N ASN A 696 -58.67 -66.28 15.07
CA ASN A 696 -59.33 -65.78 13.86
C ASN A 696 -58.60 -64.49 13.48
N GLY A 697 -57.54 -64.62 12.68
CA GLY A 697 -56.78 -63.47 12.19
C GLY A 697 -57.77 -62.54 11.50
N ALA A 698 -57.87 -61.31 12.02
CA ALA A 698 -58.71 -60.29 11.43
C ALA A 698 -58.41 -60.20 9.93
N GLY A 699 -59.32 -60.68 9.09
CA GLY A 699 -59.24 -60.60 7.63
C GLY A 699 -58.99 -61.89 6.83
N ARG A 700 -58.89 -63.09 7.43
CA ARG A 700 -58.70 -64.35 6.66
C ARG A 700 -60.01 -65.14 6.49
N THR A 701 -60.32 -65.58 5.28
CA THR A 701 -61.57 -66.29 4.92
C THR A 701 -61.58 -67.73 5.44
N ARG A 702 -62.77 -68.30 5.68
CA ARG A 702 -62.95 -69.73 6.03
C ARG A 702 -62.23 -70.67 5.06
N ALA A 703 -62.24 -70.33 3.77
CA ALA A 703 -61.53 -71.06 2.71
C ALA A 703 -60.01 -71.13 2.92
N TRP A 704 -59.38 -70.06 3.43
CA TRP A 704 -57.95 -70.08 3.77
C TRP A 704 -57.66 -70.99 4.97
N HIS A 705 -58.52 -70.96 6.00
CA HIS A 705 -58.37 -71.84 7.16
C HIS A 705 -58.51 -73.32 6.78
N ASP A 706 -59.47 -73.65 5.90
CA ASP A 706 -59.66 -75.01 5.37
C ASP A 706 -58.47 -75.45 4.48
N ALA A 707 -57.90 -74.54 3.69
CA ALA A 707 -56.69 -74.81 2.90
C ALA A 707 -55.45 -75.04 3.79
N ALA A 708 -55.24 -74.19 4.81
CA ALA A 708 -54.14 -74.34 5.76
C ALA A 708 -54.28 -75.65 6.57
N THR A 709 -55.50 -76.00 6.98
CA THR A 709 -55.78 -77.25 7.71
C THR A 709 -55.47 -78.47 6.85
N ARG A 710 -55.88 -78.48 5.56
CA ARG A 710 -55.53 -79.56 4.62
C ARG A 710 -54.03 -79.66 4.40
N HIS A 711 -53.34 -78.52 4.27
CA HIS A 711 -51.88 -78.50 4.11
C HIS A 711 -51.16 -79.07 5.35
N VAL A 712 -51.57 -78.68 6.56
CA VAL A 712 -50.99 -79.23 7.81
C VAL A 712 -51.32 -80.71 7.99
N GLN A 713 -52.52 -81.16 7.63
CA GLN A 713 -52.89 -82.58 7.65
C GLN A 713 -52.06 -83.42 6.68
N ALA A 714 -51.73 -82.87 5.50
CA ALA A 714 -50.85 -83.52 4.54
C ALA A 714 -49.38 -83.52 4.99
N LEU A 715 -48.95 -82.46 5.70
CA LEU A 715 -47.56 -82.27 6.12
C LEU A 715 -47.18 -83.11 7.36
N ARG A 716 -48.08 -83.25 8.35
CA ARG A 716 -47.81 -83.93 9.63
C ARG A 716 -47.30 -85.38 9.52
N PRO A 717 -47.86 -86.27 8.67
CA PRO A 717 -47.40 -87.66 8.55
C PRO A 717 -45.98 -87.79 7.99
N HIS A 718 -45.47 -86.74 7.36
CA HIS A 718 -44.18 -86.71 6.67
C HIS A 718 -43.16 -85.79 7.37
N LEU A 719 -43.47 -85.28 8.57
CA LEU A 719 -42.50 -84.64 9.48
C LEU A 719 -41.82 -85.71 10.35
N ASP A 720 -41.01 -86.55 9.70
CA ASP A 720 -40.23 -87.59 10.36
C ASP A 720 -39.02 -87.03 11.12
N ASP A 721 -38.34 -86.03 10.55
CA ASP A 721 -37.27 -85.28 11.20
C ASP A 721 -36.97 -83.95 10.47
N VAL A 722 -36.16 -83.11 11.11
CA VAL A 722 -35.48 -81.98 10.46
C VAL A 722 -33.99 -82.11 10.72
N VAL A 723 -33.22 -82.20 9.64
CA VAL A 723 -31.77 -82.41 9.69
C VAL A 723 -31.06 -81.11 9.33
N LEU A 724 -30.17 -80.68 10.21
CA LEU A 724 -29.24 -79.58 9.99
C LEU A 724 -27.85 -80.16 9.65
N GLU A 725 -27.39 -79.90 8.43
CA GLU A 725 -26.01 -80.12 8.01
C GLU A 725 -25.25 -78.79 8.18
N VAL A 726 -24.56 -78.65 9.31
CA VAL A 726 -23.77 -77.47 9.66
C VAL A 726 -22.37 -77.63 9.08
N THR A 727 -22.04 -76.85 8.05
CA THR A 727 -20.66 -76.77 7.55
C THR A 727 -19.94 -75.69 8.34
N PHE A 728 -18.85 -76.03 9.01
CA PHE A 728 -18.09 -75.12 9.86
C PHE A 728 -16.59 -75.26 9.61
N SER A 729 -15.82 -74.27 10.02
CA SER A 729 -14.35 -74.34 10.07
C SER A 729 -13.87 -73.93 11.47
N GLY A 730 -12.70 -74.41 11.87
CA GLY A 730 -12.10 -74.09 13.16
C GLY A 730 -10.59 -74.34 13.13
N ARG A 731 -9.86 -73.65 14.00
CA ARG A 731 -8.40 -73.72 14.14
C ARG A 731 -8.02 -74.86 15.08
N TRP A 732 -6.84 -75.45 14.88
CA TRP A 732 -6.31 -76.54 15.71
C TRP A 732 -5.32 -76.05 16.75
#